data_AF-A0AAD5W7M4-F1
#
_entry.id   AF-A0AAD5W7M4-F1
#
_cell.length_a   1.000
_cell.length_b   1.000
_cell.length_c   1.000
_cell.angle_alpha   90.00
_cell.angle_beta   90.00
_cell.angle_gamma   90.00
#
_symmetry.space_group_name_H-M   'P 1'
#
loop_
_entity.id
_entity.type
_entity.pdbx_description
1 polymer ?
#
loop_
_entity_poly.entity_id
_entity_poly.type
_entity_poly.pdbx_seq_one_letter_code
_entity_poly.pdbx_strand_id
1 'polypeptide(L)'
;MIIRSPEPEVKILVDRDPIKTSFEQWAKPGHFSRTIAKGPDTTTWIWNLHADAHDFDSHTSDLEEISRKVFSAHFGQLSIIFLWLSGMYFHGARFSNYEAWLSDPTHIGPSAQVVWPIVGQEILNGDVGGGFRGIQITSGFFQIWRASGITSELQLYCTAIGALIFASLMLFAGWFHYHKAAPKLAWFQDVESMLNHHLAGLLGLGSLSWAGHQIHVSLPINKFLDAGVDPKEIPLPHEFILNRDLLAQLYPSFNEGATPFFTLNWSKYADFLTFRGGLDPITGGLWLSDTAHHHLAIAILFLIAGHMYKTNWGIGHSLKDILEAHKGPFTGQGHKGLYEIFTTSWHAQLSLNLAMLGSLTIIVAHHMYSMPPYPYLATDYGTQLSLFTHHMWIGGFLIVGAAAHAAIFIVRDYDPTTRYNDLLDRVLRHRDAIISHLNWGVLFARSSRLIPDKANLGFRFPCDGPGRGGNMPSIRLGSCLLSGRGYWQELIESIVWAHNKLKVAPATQPRALSIIQGRAVGVTHYLLGGIATTWAFFLARIIANIFASHFGQLAIIFLWTSGNLFHVAWQGNFESWIQDPLHIRPIAHAIWDPHFGQPAVEAFTRGGATGPVNIAYSGLYQWWYTIGLRSNEDLYIGALFLLLLSAISLVAGWLHLQPKWKPSLSWFKNAESRLNHHLSGLFGVSSLAWTGHLVHVAIPGSRGEYVRWSNFLDIPPHPQGLGPLLTGQWNLYAQNPDSSSHLFSTSQGAGTAILTLLGGFHPQTQSLWLTDIAHHHLAIAFIFLIAGHMYRTNFGIGHSIKDLLEAHIPPGGRLGRGHKGLYDTINNSIHFQLGLALASLGVITSLVAQHMYSLPAYAFIAQDFTTQAALYTHHQYIAGFIMTGAFAHGAIFFIRDYNPAQNEDNVLARMLDHKEAIISHLSWASLFLGFHTLGLYVHNDVMLAFGTPEKQILIEPIFAQWIQSAHGKTSYGFDVLLSSTSGPAFNAGRNIWLPGWLNAVNENKNSLFLTIGPGDFLVHHAIALGLHTTTLILVKGALDARGSKLMPDKKDFGYSFPCDGPGRGGTCDISAWDAFYLAVFWMLNTIGWVTFYWHWKHITLWQGNVSQFNESSTYLMGWLRDYLWLNSSQLINGYNPFGMNSLSVWAWMFLFGHLVWATGFMFLISWRGYWQELIETLAWAHERTPLANLIRWRDKPVALSIVQARLVGLAHFSVGYIFTYAAFLIASTSGKFG
;
A
#
# COMPACT_ATOMS: atom_id res chain seq x y z
N MET A 1 -12.27 73.64 -1.11
CA MET A 1 -12.15 73.76 -2.58
C MET A 1 -12.34 72.36 -3.15
N ILE A 2 -13.57 72.02 -3.54
CA ILE A 2 -13.94 70.68 -4.03
C ILE A 2 -13.70 70.68 -5.54
N ILE A 3 -12.66 69.99 -5.99
CA ILE A 3 -12.50 69.66 -7.41
C ILE A 3 -13.31 68.38 -7.64
N ARG A 4 -14.49 68.53 -8.27
CA ARG A 4 -15.24 67.42 -8.85
C ARG A 4 -14.36 66.78 -9.92
N SER A 5 -13.95 65.54 -9.70
CA SER A 5 -13.58 64.60 -10.76
C SER A 5 -14.84 64.18 -11.52
N PRO A 6 -14.74 63.81 -12.82
CA PRO A 6 -15.87 63.72 -13.73
C PRO A 6 -16.92 62.70 -13.26
N GLU A 7 -18.19 62.96 -13.55
CA GLU A 7 -19.27 61.97 -13.41
C GLU A 7 -18.86 60.66 -14.12
N PRO A 8 -18.93 59.49 -13.46
CA PRO A 8 -18.69 58.24 -14.14
C PRO A 8 -19.77 58.08 -15.21
N GLU A 9 -19.36 57.92 -16.47
CA GLU A 9 -20.26 57.46 -17.54
C GLU A 9 -21.05 56.25 -16.99
N VAL A 10 -22.37 56.34 -17.02
CA VAL A 10 -23.26 55.22 -16.67
C VAL A 10 -22.96 54.10 -17.65
N LYS A 11 -22.11 53.14 -17.26
CA LYS A 11 -21.83 51.94 -18.06
C LYS A 11 -23.15 51.18 -18.21
N ILE A 12 -23.72 51.18 -19.41
CA ILE A 12 -24.88 50.34 -19.73
C ILE A 12 -24.41 48.88 -19.69
N LEU A 13 -24.74 48.16 -18.61
CA LEU A 13 -24.29 46.77 -18.35
C LEU A 13 -25.22 45.68 -18.91
N VAL A 14 -26.37 46.06 -19.48
CA VAL A 14 -27.41 45.13 -19.96
C VAL A 14 -27.99 45.62 -21.28
N ASP A 15 -28.17 44.71 -22.24
CA ASP A 15 -28.91 44.94 -23.48
C ASP A 15 -30.38 44.53 -23.33
N ARG A 16 -31.30 45.37 -23.85
CA ARG A 16 -32.74 45.12 -23.83
C ARG A 16 -33.21 44.51 -25.15
N ASP A 17 -33.98 43.43 -25.04
CA ASP A 17 -34.55 42.65 -26.15
C ASP A 17 -33.55 42.20 -27.23
N PRO A 18 -32.37 41.64 -26.87
CA PRO A 18 -31.32 41.34 -27.86
C PRO A 18 -31.64 40.13 -28.76
N ILE A 19 -32.41 39.15 -28.28
CA ILE A 19 -32.67 37.89 -28.99
C ILE A 19 -34.16 37.58 -28.98
N LYS A 20 -34.77 37.49 -30.17
CA LYS A 20 -36.21 37.19 -30.30
C LYS A 20 -36.52 35.75 -29.87
N THR A 21 -37.58 35.58 -29.08
CA THR A 21 -38.13 34.25 -28.77
C THR A 21 -38.92 33.73 -29.97
N SER A 22 -38.56 32.56 -30.50
CA SER A 22 -39.24 31.95 -31.67
C SER A 22 -39.32 30.43 -31.54
N PHE A 23 -40.53 29.91 -31.36
CA PHE A 23 -40.79 28.47 -31.38
C PHE A 23 -40.54 27.84 -32.77
N GLU A 24 -40.67 28.64 -33.84
CA GLU A 24 -40.40 28.16 -35.21
C GLU A 24 -38.91 27.86 -35.43
N GLN A 25 -38.02 28.61 -34.79
CA GLN A 25 -36.58 28.37 -34.87
C GLN A 25 -36.17 27.17 -34.01
N TRP A 26 -36.75 27.02 -32.81
CA TRP A 26 -36.48 25.89 -31.93
C TRP A 26 -37.00 24.55 -32.46
N ALA A 27 -38.06 24.56 -33.26
CA ALA A 27 -38.58 23.37 -33.93
C ALA A 27 -37.69 22.85 -35.09
N LYS A 28 -36.66 23.61 -35.50
CA LYS A 28 -35.73 23.21 -36.58
C LYS A 28 -34.49 22.49 -36.01
N PRO A 29 -34.30 21.19 -36.28
CA PRO A 29 -33.12 20.46 -35.82
C PRO A 29 -31.82 21.07 -36.35
N GLY A 30 -30.83 21.23 -35.47
CA GLY A 30 -29.51 21.73 -35.85
C GLY A 30 -29.44 23.24 -36.14
N HIS A 31 -30.47 24.02 -35.83
CA HIS A 31 -30.53 25.48 -36.10
C HIS A 31 -29.35 26.29 -35.52
N PHE A 32 -28.67 25.75 -34.52
CA PHE A 32 -27.52 26.35 -33.85
C PHE A 32 -26.20 26.19 -34.62
N SER A 33 -26.13 25.30 -35.63
CA SER A 33 -24.95 25.07 -36.45
C SER A 33 -25.26 25.17 -37.94
N ARG A 34 -24.50 25.98 -38.69
CA ARG A 34 -24.68 26.12 -40.15
C ARG A 34 -24.46 24.80 -40.90
N THR A 35 -23.66 23.90 -40.35
CA THR A 35 -23.37 22.59 -40.95
C THR A 35 -24.51 21.61 -40.68
N ILE A 36 -25.04 21.59 -39.46
CA ILE A 36 -26.10 20.66 -39.04
C ILE A 36 -27.48 21.13 -39.54
N ALA A 37 -27.71 22.44 -39.65
CA ALA A 37 -28.95 23.00 -40.19
C ALA A 37 -29.26 22.59 -41.65
N LYS A 38 -28.30 21.99 -42.38
CA LYS A 38 -28.49 21.49 -43.74
C LYS A 38 -29.31 20.19 -43.83
N GLY A 39 -29.54 19.51 -42.70
CA GLY A 39 -30.32 18.28 -42.63
C GLY A 39 -29.48 16.99 -42.79
N PRO A 40 -30.10 15.82 -42.56
CA PRO A 40 -29.40 14.54 -42.53
C PRO A 40 -29.04 14.02 -43.93
N ASP A 41 -27.75 14.05 -44.26
CA ASP A 41 -27.19 13.36 -45.44
C ASP A 41 -26.68 11.95 -45.12
N THR A 42 -26.33 11.68 -43.85
CA THR A 42 -25.84 10.39 -43.33
C THR A 42 -26.26 10.19 -41.87
N THR A 43 -26.16 8.96 -41.34
CA THR A 43 -26.41 8.69 -39.90
C THR A 43 -25.44 9.43 -38.97
N THR A 44 -24.27 9.87 -39.47
CA THR A 44 -23.33 10.74 -38.74
C THR A 44 -23.95 12.08 -38.36
N TRP A 45 -24.85 12.61 -39.18
CA TRP A 45 -25.56 13.86 -38.86
C TRP A 45 -26.36 13.73 -37.56
N ILE A 46 -26.98 12.56 -37.33
CA ILE A 46 -27.75 12.30 -36.10
C ILE A 46 -26.84 12.36 -34.87
N TRP A 47 -25.64 11.79 -34.96
CA TRP A 47 -24.68 11.80 -33.86
C TRP A 47 -24.08 13.19 -33.62
N ASN A 48 -23.73 13.92 -34.68
CA ASN A 48 -23.19 15.28 -34.58
C ASN A 48 -24.23 16.27 -34.04
N LEU A 49 -25.51 16.09 -34.36
CA LEU A 49 -26.61 16.88 -33.79
C LEU A 49 -26.60 16.85 -32.25
N HIS A 50 -26.27 15.70 -31.65
CA HIS A 50 -26.20 15.55 -30.19
C HIS A 50 -24.83 15.93 -29.62
N ALA A 51 -23.75 15.59 -30.32
CA ALA A 51 -22.38 15.86 -29.86
C ALA A 51 -22.05 17.36 -29.82
N ASP A 52 -22.55 18.12 -30.80
CA ASP A 52 -22.20 19.53 -30.95
C ASP A 52 -23.20 20.47 -30.24
N ALA A 53 -24.23 19.94 -29.58
CA ALA A 53 -25.36 20.73 -29.08
C ALA A 53 -24.98 21.79 -28.03
N HIS A 54 -24.04 21.47 -27.13
CA HIS A 54 -23.60 22.36 -26.05
C HIS A 54 -22.16 22.89 -26.25
N ASP A 55 -21.58 22.67 -27.43
CA ASP A 55 -20.32 23.29 -27.81
C ASP A 55 -20.56 24.71 -28.35
N PHE A 56 -21.01 25.61 -27.46
CA PHE A 56 -21.45 26.95 -27.86
C PHE A 56 -20.36 27.77 -28.57
N ASP A 57 -19.09 27.49 -28.26
CA ASP A 57 -17.94 28.14 -28.84
C ASP A 57 -17.66 27.70 -30.29
N SER A 58 -18.18 26.54 -30.73
CA SER A 58 -18.14 26.16 -32.15
C SER A 58 -19.31 26.74 -32.96
N HIS A 59 -20.34 27.27 -32.29
CA HIS A 59 -21.49 27.89 -32.94
C HIS A 59 -21.25 29.36 -33.27
N THR A 60 -20.50 30.07 -32.42
CA THR A 60 -20.16 31.49 -32.58
C THR A 60 -18.79 31.78 -31.98
N SER A 61 -18.07 32.77 -32.53
CA SER A 61 -16.78 33.24 -32.01
C SER A 61 -16.92 34.45 -31.07
N ASP A 62 -18.13 34.94 -30.84
CA ASP A 62 -18.39 36.10 -29.98
C ASP A 62 -18.49 35.68 -28.50
N LEU A 63 -17.49 36.07 -27.71
CA LEU A 63 -17.38 35.73 -26.30
C LEU A 63 -18.54 36.29 -25.46
N GLU A 64 -19.14 37.43 -25.86
CA GLU A 64 -20.28 37.99 -25.15
C GLU A 64 -21.52 37.09 -25.33
N GLU A 65 -21.81 36.70 -26.57
CA GLU A 65 -22.93 35.81 -26.90
C GLU A 65 -22.75 34.41 -26.28
N ILE A 66 -21.52 33.87 -26.28
CA ILE A 66 -21.18 32.64 -25.55
C ILE A 66 -21.50 32.79 -24.06
N SER A 67 -21.02 33.87 -23.43
CA SER A 67 -21.20 34.11 -21.99
C SER A 67 -22.68 34.20 -21.62
N ARG A 68 -23.50 34.83 -22.48
CA ARG A 68 -24.96 34.90 -22.32
C ARG A 68 -25.61 33.52 -22.42
N LYS A 69 -25.21 32.69 -23.39
CA LYS A 69 -25.71 31.30 -23.52
C LYS A 69 -25.33 30.43 -22.32
N VAL A 70 -24.07 30.51 -21.88
CA VAL A 70 -23.57 29.79 -20.69
C VAL A 70 -24.35 30.20 -19.45
N PHE A 71 -24.53 31.50 -19.21
CA PHE A 71 -25.27 32.02 -18.06
C PHE A 71 -26.75 31.60 -18.07
N SER A 72 -27.41 31.65 -19.24
CA SER A 72 -28.77 31.15 -19.41
C SER A 72 -28.87 29.64 -19.15
N ALA A 73 -27.92 28.85 -19.67
CA ALA A 73 -27.86 27.40 -19.49
C ALA A 73 -27.59 27.02 -18.03
N HIS A 74 -26.81 27.80 -17.27
CA HIS A 74 -26.63 27.58 -15.83
C HIS A 74 -27.96 27.66 -15.07
N PHE A 75 -28.83 28.62 -15.39
CA PHE A 75 -30.18 28.67 -14.84
C PHE A 75 -31.04 27.47 -15.29
N GLY A 76 -30.89 27.01 -16.53
CA GLY A 76 -31.50 25.76 -16.98
C GLY A 76 -31.07 24.54 -16.15
N GLN A 77 -29.77 24.41 -15.87
CA GLN A 77 -29.24 23.35 -15.03
C GLN A 77 -29.73 23.46 -13.58
N LEU A 78 -29.78 24.67 -13.00
CA LEU A 78 -30.35 24.89 -11.67
C LEU A 78 -31.83 24.50 -11.62
N SER A 79 -32.60 24.78 -12.69
CA SER A 79 -33.99 24.32 -12.79
C SER A 79 -34.10 22.80 -12.74
N ILE A 80 -33.25 22.07 -13.48
CA ILE A 80 -33.22 20.60 -13.46
C ILE A 80 -32.90 20.09 -12.05
N ILE A 81 -31.93 20.71 -11.36
CA ILE A 81 -31.57 20.34 -9.98
C ILE A 81 -32.75 20.58 -9.03
N PHE A 82 -33.42 21.73 -9.11
CA PHE A 82 -34.59 22.03 -8.28
C PHE A 82 -35.79 21.13 -8.59
N LEU A 83 -35.98 20.74 -9.86
CA LEU A 83 -37.02 19.78 -10.25
C LEU A 83 -36.72 18.38 -9.68
N TRP A 84 -35.47 17.93 -9.78
CA TRP A 84 -35.03 16.68 -9.17
C TRP A 84 -35.23 16.72 -7.65
N LEU A 85 -34.82 17.81 -6.99
CA LEU A 85 -34.97 17.99 -5.56
C LEU A 85 -36.45 18.02 -5.15
N SER A 86 -37.31 18.70 -5.91
CA SER A 86 -38.76 18.66 -5.75
C SER A 86 -39.29 17.23 -5.82
N GLY A 87 -38.76 16.40 -6.74
CA GLY A 87 -39.09 14.98 -6.82
C GLY A 87 -38.72 14.21 -5.56
N MET A 88 -37.51 14.44 -5.01
CA MET A 88 -37.06 13.78 -3.79
C MET A 88 -37.96 14.09 -2.58
N TYR A 89 -38.31 15.37 -2.39
CA TYR A 89 -39.23 15.78 -1.33
C TYR A 89 -40.68 15.29 -1.56
N PHE A 90 -41.16 15.29 -2.80
CA PHE A 90 -42.51 14.81 -3.13
C PHE A 90 -42.65 13.30 -2.90
N HIS A 91 -41.64 12.53 -3.32
CA HIS A 91 -41.59 11.09 -3.05
C HIS A 91 -41.50 10.81 -1.56
N GLY A 92 -40.71 11.58 -0.81
CA GLY A 92 -40.71 11.58 0.64
C GLY A 92 -42.09 11.86 1.26
N ALA A 93 -42.86 12.77 0.69
CA ALA A 93 -44.17 13.14 1.23
C ALA A 93 -45.32 12.20 0.85
N ARG A 94 -45.20 11.40 -0.22
CA ARG A 94 -46.35 10.65 -0.80
C ARG A 94 -46.13 9.17 -1.00
N PHE A 95 -44.88 8.73 -1.09
CA PHE A 95 -44.52 7.35 -1.43
C PHE A 95 -43.46 6.80 -0.47
N SER A 96 -43.47 7.26 0.78
CA SER A 96 -42.43 6.94 1.75
C SER A 96 -43.01 6.50 3.09
N ASN A 97 -42.14 5.98 3.95
CA ASN A 97 -42.43 5.67 5.35
C ASN A 97 -41.78 6.66 6.34
N TYR A 98 -41.60 7.93 5.96
CA TYR A 98 -40.82 8.92 6.72
C TYR A 98 -41.30 9.13 8.16
N GLU A 99 -42.61 9.32 8.40
CA GLU A 99 -43.12 9.52 9.76
C GLU A 99 -42.98 8.26 10.63
N ALA A 100 -43.18 7.07 10.03
CA ALA A 100 -42.94 5.80 10.71
C ALA A 100 -41.45 5.64 11.06
N TRP A 101 -40.56 5.96 10.13
CA TRP A 101 -39.12 5.95 10.35
C TRP A 101 -38.68 6.93 11.45
N LEU A 102 -39.28 8.13 11.53
CA LEU A 102 -38.98 9.08 12.61
C LEU A 102 -39.30 8.52 14.01
N SER A 103 -40.30 7.66 14.14
CA SER A 103 -40.67 7.03 15.41
C SER A 103 -39.73 5.89 15.82
N ASP A 104 -39.11 5.20 14.86
CA ASP A 104 -38.12 4.15 15.12
C ASP A 104 -37.04 4.12 14.01
N PRO A 105 -36.08 5.06 14.06
CA PRO A 105 -35.09 5.24 13.00
C PRO A 105 -34.01 4.15 12.98
N THR A 106 -33.98 3.30 14.01
CA THR A 106 -33.01 2.21 14.16
C THR A 106 -33.51 0.87 13.60
N HIS A 107 -34.81 0.62 13.60
CA HIS A 107 -35.37 -0.66 13.14
C HIS A 107 -36.19 -0.56 11.85
N ILE A 108 -36.65 0.64 11.48
CA ILE A 108 -37.36 0.86 10.20
C ILE A 108 -36.34 1.31 9.16
N GLY A 109 -36.35 0.66 7.98
CA GLY A 109 -35.52 1.05 6.85
C GLY A 109 -36.13 2.24 6.10
N PRO A 110 -35.34 3.26 5.69
CA PRO A 110 -35.86 4.38 4.92
C PRO A 110 -36.28 3.92 3.52
N SER A 111 -37.54 4.18 3.13
CA SER A 111 -38.08 3.83 1.81
C SER A 111 -38.88 5.00 1.26
N ALA A 112 -38.66 5.37 0.00
CA ALA A 112 -39.37 6.46 -0.68
C ALA A 112 -39.75 6.14 -2.14
N GLN A 113 -39.76 4.85 -2.48
CA GLN A 113 -40.11 4.38 -3.83
C GLN A 113 -40.99 3.14 -3.75
N VAL A 114 -42.12 3.18 -4.45
CA VAL A 114 -43.09 2.08 -4.54
C VAL A 114 -43.22 1.65 -5.99
N VAL A 115 -43.08 0.35 -6.25
CA VAL A 115 -43.17 -0.27 -7.57
C VAL A 115 -44.60 -0.71 -7.84
N TRP A 116 -45.15 -0.39 -9.02
CA TRP A 116 -46.49 -0.83 -9.39
C TRP A 116 -46.58 -2.34 -9.66
N PRO A 117 -47.66 -3.02 -9.23
CA PRO A 117 -47.86 -4.46 -9.41
C PRO A 117 -48.43 -4.79 -10.80
N ILE A 118 -47.59 -4.73 -11.84
CA ILE A 118 -48.05 -4.89 -13.24
C ILE A 118 -47.64 -6.25 -13.82
N VAL A 119 -46.40 -6.70 -13.58
CA VAL A 119 -45.81 -7.91 -14.23
C VAL A 119 -45.13 -8.86 -13.23
N GLY A 120 -45.51 -8.83 -11.96
CA GLY A 120 -44.80 -9.56 -10.89
C GLY A 120 -43.60 -8.80 -10.30
N GLN A 121 -43.34 -7.58 -10.80
CA GLN A 121 -42.25 -6.72 -10.32
C GLN A 121 -42.50 -6.12 -8.92
N GLU A 122 -43.71 -6.26 -8.37
CA GLU A 122 -44.02 -5.89 -6.99
C GLU A 122 -43.25 -6.70 -5.95
N ILE A 123 -42.58 -7.79 -6.35
CA ILE A 123 -41.57 -8.46 -5.53
C ILE A 123 -40.45 -7.51 -5.08
N LEU A 124 -40.22 -6.42 -5.82
CA LEU A 124 -39.27 -5.37 -5.44
C LEU A 124 -39.76 -4.49 -4.28
N ASN A 125 -41.05 -4.52 -3.93
CA ASN A 125 -41.60 -3.85 -2.75
C ASN A 125 -41.35 -4.72 -1.51
N GLY A 126 -40.09 -4.73 -1.06
CA GLY A 126 -39.68 -5.40 0.17
C GLY A 126 -40.36 -4.79 1.40
N ASP A 127 -40.54 -5.61 2.44
CA ASP A 127 -40.94 -5.10 3.76
C ASP A 127 -39.75 -4.39 4.40
N VAL A 128 -39.90 -3.09 4.65
CA VAL A 128 -38.87 -2.23 5.24
C VAL A 128 -39.20 -1.83 6.68
N GLY A 129 -40.23 -2.43 7.28
CA GLY A 129 -40.74 -2.06 8.61
C GLY A 129 -41.74 -0.91 8.58
N GLY A 130 -42.41 -0.67 9.72
CA GLY A 130 -43.43 0.39 9.84
C GLY A 130 -44.72 0.13 9.03
N GLY A 131 -44.98 -1.13 8.64
CA GLY A 131 -46.14 -1.49 7.81
C GLY A 131 -46.04 -1.05 6.35
N PHE A 132 -44.84 -0.67 5.89
CA PHE A 132 -44.60 -0.17 4.53
C PHE A 132 -43.88 -1.20 3.67
N ARG A 133 -44.32 -1.35 2.41
CA ARG A 133 -43.66 -2.18 1.41
C ARG A 133 -43.20 -1.35 0.23
N GLY A 134 -41.89 -1.29 0.01
CA GLY A 134 -41.27 -0.47 -1.01
C GLY A 134 -39.79 -0.77 -1.19
N ILE A 135 -39.11 0.04 -2.00
CA ILE A 135 -37.66 -0.05 -2.18
C ILE A 135 -36.99 0.78 -1.08
N GLN A 136 -36.14 0.12 -0.29
CA GLN A 136 -35.26 0.79 0.65
C GLN A 136 -34.30 1.72 -0.11
N ILE A 137 -34.31 3.00 0.23
CA ILE A 137 -33.46 4.03 -0.38
C ILE A 137 -32.16 4.15 0.40
N THR A 138 -31.07 4.45 -0.31
CA THR A 138 -29.73 4.63 0.28
C THR A 138 -29.16 6.03 0.05
N SER A 139 -30.03 7.02 -0.16
CA SER A 139 -29.69 8.40 -0.50
C SER A 139 -29.43 9.30 0.72
N GLY A 140 -29.79 8.86 1.92
CA GLY A 140 -29.60 9.64 3.16
C GLY A 140 -30.57 10.79 3.36
N PHE A 141 -31.62 10.91 2.54
CA PHE A 141 -32.57 12.02 2.62
C PHE A 141 -33.37 12.04 3.94
N PHE A 142 -33.73 10.87 4.49
CA PHE A 142 -34.48 10.80 5.75
C PHE A 142 -33.66 11.40 6.92
N GLN A 143 -32.37 11.06 6.99
CA GLN A 143 -31.44 11.60 7.98
C GLN A 143 -31.24 13.12 7.82
N ILE A 144 -31.16 13.61 6.58
CA ILE A 144 -31.09 15.06 6.28
C ILE A 144 -32.37 15.79 6.71
N TRP A 145 -33.54 15.24 6.41
CA TRP A 145 -34.83 15.85 6.76
C TRP A 145 -35.02 15.91 8.26
N ARG A 146 -34.67 14.84 9.00
CA ARG A 146 -34.66 14.85 10.47
C ARG A 146 -33.70 15.89 11.01
N ALA A 147 -32.45 15.91 10.53
CA ALA A 147 -31.46 16.91 10.93
C ALA A 147 -31.95 18.33 10.66
N SER A 148 -32.76 18.53 9.62
CA SER A 148 -33.34 19.83 9.26
C SER A 148 -34.56 20.22 10.12
N GLY A 149 -35.04 19.34 11.00
CA GLY A 149 -36.21 19.57 11.85
C GLY A 149 -37.55 19.31 11.17
N ILE A 150 -37.57 18.51 10.10
CA ILE A 150 -38.82 18.13 9.41
C ILE A 150 -39.44 16.93 10.14
N THR A 151 -40.68 17.06 10.61
CA THR A 151 -41.38 16.04 11.41
C THR A 151 -42.63 15.48 10.73
N SER A 152 -43.09 16.07 9.62
CA SER A 152 -44.31 15.64 8.94
C SER A 152 -44.21 15.63 7.42
N GLU A 153 -45.03 14.81 6.78
CA GLU A 153 -45.16 14.75 5.32
C GLU A 153 -45.65 16.07 4.71
N LEU A 154 -46.44 16.85 5.45
CA LEU A 154 -46.92 18.16 4.98
C LEU A 154 -45.75 19.14 4.76
N GLN A 155 -44.76 19.15 5.66
CA GLN A 155 -43.57 19.98 5.52
C GLN A 155 -42.72 19.55 4.31
N LEU A 156 -42.57 18.23 4.08
CA LEU A 156 -41.91 17.71 2.88
C LEU A 156 -42.67 18.12 1.60
N TYR A 157 -44.01 18.04 1.62
CA TYR A 157 -44.85 18.42 0.50
C TYR A 157 -44.74 19.91 0.17
N CYS A 158 -44.79 20.79 1.18
CA CYS A 158 -44.59 22.23 1.00
C CYS A 158 -43.20 22.54 0.45
N THR A 159 -42.17 21.82 0.90
CA THR A 159 -40.79 21.98 0.40
C THR A 159 -40.67 21.53 -1.05
N ALA A 160 -41.35 20.45 -1.44
CA ALA A 160 -41.43 19.99 -2.82
C ALA A 160 -42.04 21.05 -3.74
N ILE A 161 -43.20 21.62 -3.36
CA ILE A 161 -43.84 22.69 -4.13
C ILE A 161 -42.97 23.95 -4.19
N GLY A 162 -42.31 24.31 -3.08
CA GLY A 162 -41.33 25.39 -3.06
C GLY A 162 -40.22 25.18 -4.08
N ALA A 163 -39.56 24.01 -4.06
CA ALA A 163 -38.53 23.65 -5.02
C ALA A 163 -39.04 23.68 -6.48
N LEU A 164 -40.29 23.26 -6.74
CA LEU A 164 -40.91 23.32 -8.06
C LEU A 164 -41.15 24.76 -8.55
N ILE A 165 -41.58 25.67 -7.66
CA ILE A 165 -41.70 27.09 -7.96
C ILE A 165 -40.32 27.67 -8.29
N PHE A 166 -39.29 27.35 -7.50
CA PHE A 166 -37.92 27.76 -7.79
C PHE A 166 -37.39 27.20 -9.12
N ALA A 167 -37.72 25.95 -9.48
CA ALA A 167 -37.39 25.41 -10.79
C ALA A 167 -37.99 26.24 -11.93
N SER A 168 -39.24 26.68 -11.77
CA SER A 168 -39.93 27.55 -12.74
C SER A 168 -39.30 28.96 -12.80
N LEU A 169 -38.93 29.51 -11.64
CA LEU A 169 -38.24 30.80 -11.55
C LEU A 169 -36.86 30.76 -12.21
N MET A 170 -36.11 29.66 -12.06
CA MET A 170 -34.82 29.49 -12.73
C MET A 170 -34.98 29.41 -14.25
N LEU A 171 -35.97 28.68 -14.78
CA LEU A 171 -36.26 28.69 -16.23
C LEU A 171 -36.59 30.09 -16.74
N PHE A 172 -37.44 30.81 -15.99
CA PHE A 172 -37.78 32.19 -16.33
C PHE A 172 -36.54 33.11 -16.29
N ALA A 173 -35.69 32.99 -15.27
CA ALA A 173 -34.46 33.76 -15.14
C ALA A 173 -33.49 33.49 -16.30
N GLY A 174 -33.31 32.22 -16.69
CA GLY A 174 -32.50 31.84 -17.85
C GLY A 174 -33.04 32.42 -19.15
N TRP A 175 -34.35 32.36 -19.37
CA TRP A 175 -35.00 33.00 -20.52
C TRP A 175 -34.87 34.53 -20.47
N PHE A 176 -35.13 35.15 -19.32
CA PHE A 176 -35.11 36.60 -19.14
C PHE A 176 -33.71 37.18 -19.38
N HIS A 177 -32.68 36.58 -18.80
CA HIS A 177 -31.29 37.03 -18.91
C HIS A 177 -30.61 36.65 -20.24
N TYR A 178 -31.33 36.02 -21.17
CA TYR A 178 -30.86 35.74 -22.53
C TYR A 178 -31.67 36.51 -23.59
N HIS A 179 -33.00 36.47 -23.48
CA HIS A 179 -33.91 37.02 -24.49
C HIS A 179 -34.35 38.46 -24.22
N LYS A 180 -34.43 38.90 -22.95
CA LYS A 180 -35.02 40.19 -22.56
C LYS A 180 -34.03 41.20 -22.02
N ALA A 181 -33.19 40.80 -21.09
CA ALA A 181 -32.25 41.67 -20.39
C ALA A 181 -30.91 40.96 -20.24
N ALA A 182 -30.15 40.90 -21.35
CA ALA A 182 -28.91 40.14 -21.39
C ALA A 182 -27.72 40.96 -20.85
N PRO A 183 -26.95 40.43 -19.90
CA PRO A 183 -25.75 41.11 -19.40
C PRO A 183 -24.69 41.27 -20.50
N LYS A 184 -23.93 42.36 -20.42
CA LYS A 184 -22.77 42.60 -21.29
C LYS A 184 -21.53 41.89 -20.79
N LEU A 185 -20.54 41.68 -21.67
CA LEU A 185 -19.28 41.01 -21.32
C LEU A 185 -18.54 41.70 -20.16
N ALA A 186 -18.59 43.04 -20.10
CA ALA A 186 -17.96 43.80 -19.01
C ALA A 186 -18.50 43.45 -17.62
N TRP A 187 -19.76 43.00 -17.52
CA TRP A 187 -20.33 42.51 -16.25
C TRP A 187 -19.83 41.10 -15.92
N PHE A 188 -19.74 40.20 -16.91
CA PHE A 188 -19.17 38.86 -16.73
C PHE A 188 -17.68 38.89 -16.34
N GLN A 189 -16.94 39.90 -16.79
CA GLN A 189 -15.52 40.08 -16.50
C GLN A 189 -15.25 40.88 -15.21
N ASP A 190 -16.28 41.34 -14.51
CA ASP A 190 -16.15 41.99 -13.18
C ASP A 190 -15.98 40.92 -12.07
N VAL A 191 -14.85 40.22 -12.14
CA VAL A 191 -14.56 39.05 -11.30
C VAL A 191 -14.34 39.41 -9.83
N GLU A 192 -13.80 40.59 -9.52
CA GLU A 192 -13.67 41.09 -8.16
C GLU A 192 -15.04 41.28 -7.49
N SER A 193 -16.00 41.86 -8.21
CA SER A 193 -17.38 41.98 -7.71
C SER A 193 -18.01 40.60 -7.52
N MET A 194 -17.87 39.69 -8.50
CA MET A 194 -18.38 38.33 -8.40
C MET A 194 -17.81 37.58 -7.19
N LEU A 195 -16.50 37.64 -6.95
CA LEU A 195 -15.85 36.98 -5.82
C LEU A 195 -16.32 37.54 -4.47
N ASN A 196 -16.46 38.86 -4.35
CA ASN A 196 -17.02 39.47 -3.13
C ASN A 196 -18.45 39.00 -2.87
N HIS A 197 -19.32 39.01 -3.89
CA HIS A 197 -20.71 38.58 -3.76
C HIS A 197 -20.87 37.08 -3.52
N HIS A 198 -20.00 36.23 -4.08
CA HIS A 198 -20.05 34.79 -3.82
C HIS A 198 -19.51 34.45 -2.44
N LEU A 199 -18.42 35.09 -1.99
CA LEU A 199 -17.88 34.87 -0.65
C LEU A 199 -18.82 35.41 0.43
N ALA A 200 -19.12 36.71 0.43
CA ALA A 200 -19.96 37.29 1.49
C ALA A 200 -21.45 36.94 1.32
N GLY A 201 -21.96 36.96 0.09
CA GLY A 201 -23.37 36.68 -0.20
C GLY A 201 -23.67 35.18 -0.19
N LEU A 202 -23.22 34.44 -1.20
CA LEU A 202 -23.61 33.03 -1.36
C LEU A 202 -23.11 32.13 -0.21
N LEU A 203 -21.82 32.19 0.12
CA LEU A 203 -21.23 31.35 1.16
C LEU A 203 -21.42 31.93 2.57
N GLY A 204 -21.22 33.23 2.75
CA GLY A 204 -21.34 33.93 4.03
C GLY A 204 -22.79 33.98 4.53
N LEU A 205 -23.69 34.63 3.79
CA LEU A 205 -25.12 34.67 4.17
C LEU A 205 -25.76 33.29 4.11
N GLY A 206 -25.36 32.42 3.18
CA GLY A 206 -25.82 31.03 3.15
C GLY A 206 -25.50 30.27 4.45
N SER A 207 -24.25 30.34 4.91
CA SER A 207 -23.83 29.71 6.19
C SER A 207 -24.52 30.37 7.40
N LEU A 208 -24.70 31.70 7.37
CA LEU A 208 -25.39 32.42 8.45
C LEU A 208 -26.87 32.05 8.54
N SER A 209 -27.56 31.99 7.40
CA SER A 209 -28.96 31.58 7.31
C SER A 209 -29.13 30.12 7.73
N TRP A 210 -28.20 29.24 7.37
CA TRP A 210 -28.22 27.85 7.83
C TRP A 210 -27.98 27.74 9.34
N ALA A 211 -27.02 28.47 9.91
CA ALA A 211 -26.83 28.54 11.36
C ALA A 211 -28.09 29.06 12.08
N GLY A 212 -28.75 30.08 11.53
CA GLY A 212 -30.03 30.57 12.04
C GLY A 212 -31.13 29.51 12.00
N HIS A 213 -31.27 28.76 10.90
CA HIS A 213 -32.19 27.63 10.79
C HIS A 213 -31.87 26.53 11.82
N GLN A 214 -30.59 26.19 11.98
CA GLN A 214 -30.16 25.20 12.97
C GLN A 214 -30.53 25.65 14.39
N ILE A 215 -30.19 26.89 14.77
CA ILE A 215 -30.43 27.40 16.13
C ILE A 215 -31.91 27.52 16.46
N HIS A 216 -32.72 28.05 15.54
CA HIS A 216 -34.10 28.43 15.82
C HIS A 216 -35.14 27.36 15.45
N VAL A 217 -34.79 26.39 14.60
CA VAL A 217 -35.72 25.36 14.10
C VAL A 217 -35.20 23.95 14.36
N SER A 218 -34.02 23.61 13.85
CA SER A 218 -33.57 22.21 13.86
C SER A 218 -33.12 21.72 15.23
N LEU A 219 -32.37 22.52 15.99
CA LEU A 219 -31.91 22.19 17.34
C LEU A 219 -33.02 21.93 18.36
N PRO A 220 -34.06 22.78 18.51
CA PRO A 220 -35.13 22.50 19.46
C PRO A 220 -35.92 21.23 19.10
N ILE A 221 -36.19 21.01 17.81
CA ILE A 221 -36.92 19.83 17.33
C ILE A 221 -36.11 18.55 17.53
N ASN A 222 -34.82 18.54 17.16
CA ASN A 222 -33.98 17.35 17.35
C ASN A 222 -33.79 17.05 18.84
N LYS A 223 -33.75 18.05 19.73
CA LYS A 223 -33.68 17.82 21.18
C LYS A 223 -34.91 17.07 21.72
N PHE A 224 -36.10 17.31 21.17
CA PHE A 224 -37.31 16.54 21.50
C PHE A 224 -37.29 15.14 20.88
N LEU A 225 -36.86 15.03 19.61
CA LEU A 225 -36.74 13.74 18.93
C LEU A 225 -35.70 12.82 19.59
N ASP A 226 -34.59 13.36 20.07
CA ASP A 226 -33.53 12.62 20.78
C ASP A 226 -34.00 12.22 22.20
N ALA A 227 -35.00 12.93 22.75
CA ALA A 227 -35.67 12.57 24.00
C ALA A 227 -36.82 11.55 23.82
N GLY A 228 -37.08 11.11 22.58
CA GLY A 228 -38.11 10.11 22.27
C GLY A 228 -39.56 10.64 22.27
N VAL A 229 -39.76 11.95 22.16
CA VAL A 229 -41.11 12.54 22.03
C VAL A 229 -41.68 12.22 20.65
N ASP A 230 -42.97 11.85 20.59
CA ASP A 230 -43.67 11.58 19.34
C ASP A 230 -43.59 12.82 18.41
N PRO A 231 -43.16 12.67 17.15
CA PRO A 231 -43.06 13.79 16.20
C PRO A 231 -44.33 14.65 16.08
N LYS A 232 -45.52 14.09 16.36
CA LYS A 232 -46.82 14.78 16.31
C LYS A 232 -47.08 15.68 17.51
N GLU A 233 -46.40 15.45 18.63
CA GLU A 233 -46.53 16.25 19.87
C GLU A 233 -45.51 17.40 19.93
N ILE A 234 -44.53 17.41 19.02
CA ILE A 234 -43.51 18.47 18.95
C ILE A 234 -44.13 19.75 18.39
N PRO A 235 -43.95 20.92 19.05
CA PRO A 235 -44.39 22.22 18.54
C PRO A 235 -43.91 22.47 17.10
N LEU A 236 -44.73 23.14 16.30
CA LEU A 236 -44.34 23.46 14.93
C LEU A 236 -43.18 24.48 14.93
N PRO A 237 -42.27 24.44 13.94
CA PRO A 237 -41.10 25.32 13.88
C PRO A 237 -41.37 26.82 14.13
N HIS A 238 -42.51 27.34 13.66
CA HIS A 238 -42.85 28.75 13.83
C HIS A 238 -43.24 29.11 15.27
N GLU A 239 -43.67 28.15 16.08
CA GLU A 239 -44.02 28.36 17.49
C GLU A 239 -42.77 28.62 18.33
N PHE A 240 -41.64 27.97 18.02
CA PHE A 240 -40.34 28.28 18.64
C PHE A 240 -39.82 29.68 18.28
N ILE A 241 -40.12 30.16 17.07
CA ILE A 241 -39.73 31.50 16.62
C ILE A 241 -40.61 32.58 17.28
N LEU A 242 -41.92 32.34 17.37
CA LEU A 242 -42.88 33.29 17.92
C LEU A 242 -42.88 33.31 19.46
N ASN A 243 -42.50 32.21 20.11
CA ASN A 243 -42.48 32.07 21.55
C ASN A 243 -41.07 31.76 22.08
N ARG A 244 -40.38 32.82 22.50
CA ARG A 244 -39.03 32.72 23.08
C ARG A 244 -38.99 31.88 24.36
N ASP A 245 -40.08 31.82 25.12
CA ASP A 245 -40.11 31.08 26.39
C ASP A 245 -39.99 29.56 26.15
N LEU A 246 -40.46 29.05 25.00
CA LEU A 246 -40.27 27.66 24.60
C LEU A 246 -38.79 27.34 24.34
N LEU A 247 -38.07 28.24 23.65
CA LEU A 247 -36.63 28.08 23.43
C LEU A 247 -35.83 28.21 24.73
N ALA A 248 -36.21 29.14 25.61
CA ALA A 248 -35.55 29.36 26.89
C ALA A 248 -35.69 28.18 27.87
N GLN A 249 -36.75 27.37 27.75
CA GLN A 249 -36.88 26.12 28.51
C GLN A 249 -35.85 25.06 28.07
N LEU A 250 -35.51 25.02 26.78
CA LEU A 250 -34.54 24.07 26.24
C LEU A 250 -33.10 24.58 26.35
N TYR A 251 -32.91 25.88 26.16
CA TYR A 251 -31.62 26.57 26.10
C TYR A 251 -31.72 27.86 26.93
N PRO A 252 -31.37 27.80 28.24
CA PRO A 252 -31.60 28.90 29.19
C PRO A 252 -31.05 30.26 28.77
N SER A 253 -30.00 30.29 27.94
CA SER A 253 -29.34 31.52 27.52
C SER A 253 -30.20 32.38 26.58
N PHE A 254 -31.29 31.84 26.02
CA PHE A 254 -32.27 32.62 25.26
C PHE A 254 -32.98 33.68 26.13
N ASN A 255 -33.01 33.53 27.46
CA ASN A 255 -33.51 34.57 28.37
C ASN A 255 -32.64 35.84 28.35
N GLU A 256 -31.34 35.71 28.05
CA GLU A 256 -30.40 36.85 27.98
C GLU A 256 -30.54 37.65 26.66
N GLY A 257 -31.21 37.07 25.65
CA GLY A 257 -31.43 37.68 24.34
C GLY A 257 -30.13 37.96 23.56
N ALA A 258 -30.14 38.99 22.71
CA ALA A 258 -28.99 39.36 21.90
C ALA A 258 -27.96 40.25 22.63
N THR A 259 -28.21 40.62 23.89
CA THR A 259 -27.34 41.54 24.65
C THR A 259 -25.91 41.00 24.83
N PRO A 260 -25.69 39.71 25.20
CA PRO A 260 -24.35 39.13 25.29
C PRO A 260 -23.56 39.17 23.97
N PHE A 261 -24.25 39.11 22.82
CA PHE A 261 -23.61 39.22 21.50
C PHE A 261 -22.96 40.59 21.28
N PHE A 262 -23.71 41.68 21.52
CA PHE A 262 -23.22 43.05 21.30
C PHE A 262 -22.24 43.52 22.39
N THR A 263 -22.24 42.87 23.55
CA THR A 263 -21.30 43.13 24.66
C THR A 263 -20.05 42.24 24.61
N LEU A 264 -19.93 41.37 23.60
CA LEU A 264 -18.83 40.41 23.41
C LEU A 264 -18.69 39.36 24.55
N ASN A 265 -19.72 39.17 25.36
CA ASN A 265 -19.75 38.13 26.40
C ASN A 265 -20.26 36.80 25.83
N TRP A 266 -19.61 36.30 24.78
CA TRP A 266 -20.11 35.19 23.96
C TRP A 266 -20.12 33.83 24.66
N SER A 267 -19.39 33.65 25.77
CA SER A 267 -19.43 32.42 26.56
C SER A 267 -20.82 32.09 27.10
N LYS A 268 -21.72 33.07 27.12
CA LYS A 268 -23.12 32.89 27.50
C LYS A 268 -23.92 32.04 26.51
N TYR A 269 -23.50 31.87 25.27
CA TYR A 269 -24.24 31.07 24.27
C TYR A 269 -23.81 29.59 24.19
N ALA A 270 -23.01 29.12 25.15
CA ALA A 270 -22.39 27.80 25.12
C ALA A 270 -23.37 26.61 25.34
N ASP A 271 -24.66 26.87 25.55
CA ASP A 271 -25.71 25.85 25.68
C ASP A 271 -26.26 25.36 24.32
N PHE A 272 -26.20 26.19 23.27
CA PHE A 272 -26.60 25.82 21.90
C PHE A 272 -25.52 26.07 20.83
N LEU A 273 -24.46 26.83 21.14
CA LEU A 273 -23.25 26.95 20.32
C LEU A 273 -22.09 26.27 21.04
N THR A 274 -21.99 24.95 20.87
CA THR A 274 -21.03 24.13 21.62
C THR A 274 -19.74 23.89 20.84
N PHE A 275 -18.75 23.28 21.50
CA PHE A 275 -17.54 22.75 20.87
C PHE A 275 -17.20 21.41 21.53
N ARG A 276 -18.13 20.46 21.47
CA ARG A 276 -18.00 19.14 22.11
C ARG A 276 -16.98 18.26 21.39
N GLY A 277 -16.89 18.39 20.06
CA GLY A 277 -15.86 17.75 19.25
C GLY A 277 -16.01 16.23 19.19
N GLY A 278 -16.99 15.74 18.44
CA GLY A 278 -17.21 14.30 18.26
C GLY A 278 -18.61 13.97 17.76
N LEU A 279 -19.02 12.72 17.98
CA LEU A 279 -20.35 12.22 17.63
C LEU A 279 -21.27 12.25 18.87
N ASP A 280 -22.54 12.52 18.63
CA ASP A 280 -23.61 12.35 19.61
C ASP A 280 -23.84 10.85 19.85
N PRO A 281 -23.69 10.35 21.09
CA PRO A 281 -23.86 8.93 21.38
C PRO A 281 -25.29 8.42 21.19
N ILE A 282 -26.29 9.30 21.15
CA ILE A 282 -27.69 8.90 20.93
C ILE A 282 -27.93 8.61 19.44
N THR A 283 -27.45 9.50 18.57
CA THR A 283 -27.78 9.45 17.14
C THR A 283 -26.66 8.91 16.26
N GLY A 284 -25.43 8.83 16.76
CA GLY A 284 -24.23 8.47 16.01
C GLY A 284 -23.79 9.53 14.97
N GLY A 285 -24.49 10.66 14.87
CA GLY A 285 -24.13 11.78 13.99
C GLY A 285 -23.31 12.86 14.72
N LEU A 286 -22.87 13.89 14.02
CA LEU A 286 -22.24 15.07 14.64
C LEU A 286 -23.22 15.79 15.59
N TRP A 287 -22.69 16.37 16.67
CA TRP A 287 -23.47 17.25 17.54
C TRP A 287 -24.05 18.42 16.75
N LEU A 288 -25.37 18.50 16.63
CA LEU A 288 -26.00 19.57 15.85
C LEU A 288 -25.66 20.97 16.40
N SER A 289 -25.43 21.10 17.71
CA SER A 289 -25.01 22.36 18.35
C SER A 289 -23.58 22.76 17.97
N ASP A 290 -22.69 21.78 17.74
CA ASP A 290 -21.35 22.04 17.19
C ASP A 290 -21.46 22.44 15.70
N THR A 291 -22.35 21.78 14.93
CA THR A 291 -22.55 22.15 13.52
C THR A 291 -23.13 23.56 13.37
N ALA A 292 -24.02 24.00 14.27
CA ALA A 292 -24.55 25.36 14.29
C ALA A 292 -23.44 26.39 14.56
N HIS A 293 -22.58 26.10 15.54
CA HIS A 293 -21.42 26.93 15.84
C HIS A 293 -20.41 26.96 14.69
N HIS A 294 -20.16 25.82 14.05
CA HIS A 294 -19.30 25.72 12.86
C HIS A 294 -19.80 26.62 11.73
N HIS A 295 -21.08 26.53 11.35
CA HIS A 295 -21.64 27.34 10.27
C HIS A 295 -21.64 28.84 10.60
N LEU A 296 -21.87 29.20 11.87
CA LEU A 296 -21.75 30.59 12.33
C LEU A 296 -20.31 31.11 12.18
N ALA A 297 -19.32 30.31 12.59
CA ALA A 297 -17.90 30.69 12.50
C ALA A 297 -17.44 30.83 11.03
N ILE A 298 -17.84 29.89 10.17
CA ILE A 298 -17.55 29.93 8.73
C ILE A 298 -18.27 31.08 8.03
N ALA A 299 -19.50 31.43 8.46
CA ALA A 299 -20.21 32.59 7.96
C ALA A 299 -19.42 33.89 8.20
N ILE A 300 -18.90 34.09 9.42
CA ILE A 300 -18.08 35.27 9.74
C ILE A 300 -16.82 35.31 8.88
N LEU A 301 -16.14 34.16 8.71
CA LEU A 301 -14.95 34.06 7.87
C LEU A 301 -15.25 34.48 6.42
N PHE A 302 -16.33 33.97 5.83
CA PHE A 302 -16.70 34.29 4.46
C PHE A 302 -17.23 35.71 4.27
N LEU A 303 -17.94 36.26 5.26
CA LEU A 303 -18.36 37.67 5.25
C LEU A 303 -17.14 38.60 5.25
N ILE A 304 -16.11 38.31 6.04
CA ILE A 304 -14.85 39.07 6.03
C ILE A 304 -14.13 38.87 4.68
N ALA A 305 -14.00 37.63 4.21
CA ALA A 305 -13.31 37.32 2.95
C ALA A 305 -13.95 38.01 1.74
N GLY A 306 -15.28 38.16 1.71
CA GLY A 306 -15.99 38.85 0.64
C GLY A 306 -15.84 40.38 0.63
N HIS A 307 -15.00 40.96 1.50
CA HIS A 307 -14.58 42.36 1.44
C HIS A 307 -13.10 42.53 1.05
N MET A 308 -12.44 41.44 0.63
CA MET A 308 -11.02 41.47 0.24
C MET A 308 -10.79 42.17 -1.10
N TYR A 309 -11.69 42.03 -2.07
CA TYR A 309 -11.44 42.49 -3.43
C TYR A 309 -11.94 43.92 -3.68
N LYS A 310 -11.19 44.67 -4.48
CA LYS A 310 -11.47 46.06 -4.82
C LYS A 310 -12.72 46.16 -5.68
N THR A 311 -13.61 47.07 -5.32
CA THR A 311 -14.85 47.38 -6.05
C THR A 311 -14.97 48.89 -6.28
N ASN A 312 -16.15 49.37 -6.66
CA ASN A 312 -16.42 50.79 -6.95
C ASN A 312 -16.14 51.73 -5.76
N TRP A 313 -16.03 51.22 -4.52
CA TRP A 313 -15.69 52.00 -3.32
C TRP A 313 -14.19 52.27 -3.15
N GLY A 314 -13.34 51.80 -4.08
CA GLY A 314 -11.91 52.16 -4.15
C GLY A 314 -10.99 51.47 -3.14
N ILE A 315 -11.53 50.82 -2.11
CA ILE A 315 -10.81 50.05 -1.09
C ILE A 315 -10.87 48.55 -1.43
N GLY A 316 -9.79 47.82 -1.14
CA GLY A 316 -9.64 46.38 -1.42
C GLY A 316 -8.51 46.08 -2.41
N HIS A 317 -8.29 44.81 -2.72
CA HIS A 317 -7.23 44.36 -3.61
C HIS A 317 -7.74 44.09 -5.03
N SER A 318 -7.03 44.54 -6.07
CA SER A 318 -7.28 44.07 -7.43
C SER A 318 -6.66 42.69 -7.62
N LEU A 319 -7.41 41.76 -8.24
CA LEU A 319 -6.92 40.41 -8.48
C LEU A 319 -5.74 40.42 -9.46
N LYS A 320 -5.80 41.30 -10.46
CA LYS A 320 -4.69 41.51 -11.41
C LYS A 320 -3.43 41.98 -10.71
N ASP A 321 -3.53 43.02 -9.87
CA ASP A 321 -2.39 43.56 -9.13
C ASP A 321 -1.78 42.52 -8.18
N ILE A 322 -2.62 41.73 -7.48
CA ILE A 322 -2.14 40.62 -6.64
C ILE A 322 -1.36 39.62 -7.49
N LEU A 323 -1.92 39.14 -8.59
CA LEU A 323 -1.29 38.12 -9.43
C LEU A 323 0.05 38.64 -9.99
N GLU A 324 0.08 39.84 -10.54
CA GLU A 324 1.29 40.42 -11.13
C GLU A 324 2.36 40.75 -10.08
N ALA A 325 1.98 41.12 -8.85
CA ALA A 325 2.92 41.34 -7.76
C ALA A 325 3.64 40.05 -7.32
N HIS A 326 3.02 38.87 -7.51
CA HIS A 326 3.62 37.57 -7.19
C HIS A 326 4.58 37.11 -8.30
N LYS A 327 5.72 37.79 -8.40
CA LYS A 327 6.80 37.51 -9.35
C LYS A 327 8.10 37.21 -8.60
N GLY A 328 8.51 35.93 -8.62
CA GLY A 328 9.72 35.45 -7.96
C GLY A 328 10.91 35.37 -8.91
N PRO A 329 12.15 35.27 -8.37
CA PRO A 329 13.37 35.22 -9.18
C PRO A 329 13.43 33.98 -10.10
N PHE A 330 12.66 32.93 -9.80
CA PHE A 330 12.64 31.67 -10.57
C PHE A 330 11.39 31.50 -11.45
N THR A 331 10.41 32.41 -11.39
CA THR A 331 9.11 32.26 -12.11
C THR A 331 8.96 33.18 -13.32
N GLY A 332 10.04 33.81 -13.80
CA GLY A 332 10.02 34.62 -15.01
C GLY A 332 9.19 35.88 -14.83
N GLN A 333 8.15 36.07 -15.65
CA GLN A 333 7.18 37.16 -15.47
C GLN A 333 6.13 36.89 -14.39
N GLY A 334 6.26 35.79 -13.63
CA GLY A 334 5.31 35.45 -12.56
C GLY A 334 3.94 35.09 -13.12
N HIS A 335 2.87 35.48 -12.42
CA HIS A 335 1.49 35.21 -12.84
C HIS A 335 0.94 36.20 -13.87
N LYS A 336 1.81 37.02 -14.50
CA LYS A 336 1.38 37.96 -15.54
C LYS A 336 0.61 37.22 -16.64
N GLY A 337 -0.57 37.70 -16.99
CA GLY A 337 -1.43 37.07 -17.98
C GLY A 337 -2.47 36.09 -17.42
N LEU A 338 -2.32 35.58 -16.20
CA LEU A 338 -3.31 34.65 -15.64
C LEU A 338 -4.67 35.31 -15.42
N TYR A 339 -4.69 36.59 -15.02
CA TYR A 339 -5.93 37.36 -14.90
C TYR A 339 -6.69 37.36 -16.23
N GLU A 340 -6.02 37.74 -17.32
CA GLU A 340 -6.63 37.78 -18.65
C GLU A 340 -7.13 36.39 -19.08
N ILE A 341 -6.36 35.32 -18.85
CA ILE A 341 -6.78 33.95 -19.19
C ILE A 341 -8.09 33.59 -18.49
N PHE A 342 -8.17 33.83 -17.18
CA PHE A 342 -9.37 33.49 -16.42
C PHE A 342 -10.54 34.44 -16.73
N THR A 343 -10.32 35.66 -17.20
CA THR A 343 -11.43 36.56 -17.60
C THR A 343 -11.86 36.41 -19.06
N THR A 344 -11.07 35.75 -19.93
CA THR A 344 -11.39 35.63 -21.36
C THR A 344 -11.62 34.21 -21.85
N SER A 345 -11.34 33.16 -21.06
CA SER A 345 -11.61 31.76 -21.43
C SER A 345 -12.51 31.05 -20.41
N TRP A 346 -13.70 30.66 -20.87
CA TRP A 346 -14.63 29.83 -20.10
C TRP A 346 -14.08 28.42 -19.85
N HIS A 347 -13.29 27.85 -20.77
CA HIS A 347 -12.69 26.53 -20.56
C HIS A 347 -11.58 26.55 -19.51
N ALA A 348 -10.80 27.64 -19.40
CA ALA A 348 -9.82 27.78 -18.32
C ALA A 348 -10.50 27.83 -16.94
N GLN A 349 -11.58 28.62 -16.81
CA GLN A 349 -12.37 28.66 -15.57
C GLN A 349 -13.05 27.32 -15.27
N LEU A 350 -13.73 26.72 -16.26
CA LEU A 350 -14.44 25.46 -16.09
C LEU A 350 -13.49 24.33 -15.70
N SER A 351 -12.31 24.27 -16.32
CA SER A 351 -11.27 23.30 -15.96
C SER A 351 -10.86 23.42 -14.49
N LEU A 352 -10.53 24.62 -14.03
CA LEU A 352 -10.13 24.85 -12.64
C LEU A 352 -11.27 24.53 -11.66
N ASN A 353 -12.48 25.00 -11.97
CA ASN A 353 -13.66 24.80 -11.11
C ASN A 353 -14.04 23.32 -11.01
N LEU A 354 -13.97 22.56 -12.12
CA LEU A 354 -14.19 21.11 -12.11
C LEU A 354 -13.11 20.38 -11.31
N ALA A 355 -11.85 20.82 -11.36
CA ALA A 355 -10.78 20.23 -10.56
C ALA A 355 -10.99 20.47 -9.07
N MET A 356 -11.40 21.68 -8.68
CA MET A 356 -11.68 22.04 -7.29
C MET A 356 -12.92 21.33 -6.76
N LEU A 357 -14.04 21.34 -7.51
CA LEU A 357 -15.28 20.67 -7.10
C LEU A 357 -15.13 19.15 -7.07
N GLY A 358 -14.41 18.57 -8.04
CA GLY A 358 -14.09 17.14 -8.08
C GLY A 358 -13.25 16.70 -6.88
N SER A 359 -12.30 17.54 -6.45
CA SER A 359 -11.52 17.29 -5.24
C SER A 359 -12.37 17.44 -3.97
N LEU A 360 -13.24 18.46 -3.92
CA LEU A 360 -14.13 18.71 -2.79
C LEU A 360 -15.09 17.54 -2.56
N THR A 361 -15.73 17.01 -3.60
CA THR A 361 -16.64 15.85 -3.44
C THR A 361 -15.92 14.59 -2.96
N ILE A 362 -14.66 14.37 -3.34
CA ILE A 362 -13.84 13.26 -2.81
C ILE A 362 -13.57 13.47 -1.32
N ILE A 363 -13.22 14.70 -0.91
CA ILE A 363 -13.04 15.04 0.51
C ILE A 363 -14.35 14.83 1.28
N VAL A 364 -15.48 15.26 0.73
CA VAL A 364 -16.81 15.06 1.33
C VAL A 364 -17.12 13.56 1.52
N ALA A 365 -16.81 12.71 0.54
CA ALA A 365 -16.99 11.26 0.67
C ALA A 365 -16.23 10.69 1.88
N HIS A 366 -14.94 11.01 1.99
CA HIS A 366 -14.12 10.56 3.11
C HIS A 366 -14.58 11.15 4.44
N HIS A 367 -14.99 12.42 4.44
CA HIS A 367 -15.46 13.09 5.66
C HIS A 367 -16.77 12.47 6.16
N MET A 368 -17.78 12.30 5.29
CA MET A 368 -19.07 11.71 5.66
C MET A 368 -18.97 10.27 6.13
N TYR A 369 -18.00 9.51 5.62
CA TYR A 369 -17.71 8.16 6.09
C TYR A 369 -17.05 8.17 7.48
N SER A 370 -16.07 9.05 7.70
CA SER A 370 -15.32 9.11 8.97
C SER A 370 -16.07 9.80 10.12
N MET A 371 -16.92 10.78 9.80
CA MET A 371 -17.66 11.61 10.74
C MET A 371 -19.06 11.87 10.15
N PRO A 372 -20.02 10.99 10.39
CA PRO A 372 -21.35 11.07 9.79
C PRO A 372 -22.05 12.37 10.22
N PRO A 373 -22.40 13.27 9.28
CA PRO A 373 -22.88 14.62 9.65
C PRO A 373 -24.33 14.67 10.14
N TYR A 374 -25.12 13.63 9.88
CA TYR A 374 -26.56 13.60 10.17
C TYR A 374 -26.94 12.48 11.16
N PRO A 375 -27.96 12.70 12.02
CA PRO A 375 -28.47 11.69 12.94
C PRO A 375 -28.83 10.38 12.25
N TYR A 376 -28.46 9.25 12.87
CA TYR A 376 -28.72 7.87 12.40
C TYR A 376 -28.13 7.53 11.04
N LEU A 377 -27.28 8.38 10.48
CA LEU A 377 -26.52 8.04 9.27
C LEU A 377 -25.47 6.97 9.57
N ALA A 378 -24.86 7.00 10.77
CA ALA A 378 -23.90 6.01 11.23
C ALA A 378 -24.48 4.60 11.38
N THR A 379 -25.79 4.50 11.62
CA THR A 379 -26.48 3.22 11.82
C THR A 379 -27.01 2.62 10.52
N ASP A 380 -27.04 3.39 9.41
CA ASP A 380 -27.47 2.95 8.09
C ASP A 380 -26.26 2.78 7.14
N TYR A 381 -25.58 1.63 7.28
CA TYR A 381 -24.38 1.32 6.52
C TYR A 381 -24.61 1.27 5.00
N GLY A 382 -25.79 0.85 4.56
CA GLY A 382 -26.16 0.82 3.14
C GLY A 382 -26.15 2.23 2.54
N THR A 383 -26.73 3.19 3.26
CA THR A 383 -26.70 4.61 2.90
C THR A 383 -25.29 5.18 2.93
N GLN A 384 -24.48 4.91 3.96
CA GLN A 384 -23.10 5.43 4.03
C GLN A 384 -22.22 4.97 2.86
N LEU A 385 -22.27 3.68 2.53
CA LEU A 385 -21.48 3.13 1.43
C LEU A 385 -21.94 3.68 0.08
N SER A 386 -23.25 3.83 -0.10
CA SER A 386 -23.85 4.42 -1.30
C SER A 386 -23.39 5.87 -1.50
N LEU A 387 -23.45 6.70 -0.45
CA LEU A 387 -22.99 8.09 -0.47
C LEU A 387 -21.49 8.20 -0.73
N PHE A 388 -20.67 7.39 -0.06
CA PHE A 388 -19.22 7.35 -0.31
C PHE A 388 -18.93 7.04 -1.78
N THR A 389 -19.53 5.97 -2.31
CA THR A 389 -19.31 5.55 -3.69
C THR A 389 -19.78 6.62 -4.67
N HIS A 390 -20.96 7.19 -4.45
CA HIS A 390 -21.54 8.23 -5.29
C HIS A 390 -20.64 9.46 -5.37
N HIS A 391 -20.19 9.99 -4.23
CA HIS A 391 -19.35 11.19 -4.18
C HIS A 391 -17.94 10.96 -4.75
N MET A 392 -17.39 9.74 -4.59
CA MET A 392 -16.12 9.35 -5.23
C MET A 392 -16.24 9.28 -6.75
N TRP A 393 -17.34 8.73 -7.28
CA TRP A 393 -17.57 8.65 -8.72
C TRP A 393 -17.79 10.01 -9.36
N ILE A 394 -18.62 10.87 -8.74
CA ILE A 394 -18.79 12.27 -9.20
C ILE A 394 -17.44 12.98 -9.19
N GLY A 395 -16.63 12.80 -8.13
CA GLY A 395 -15.29 13.38 -8.06
C GLY A 395 -14.40 12.95 -9.22
N GLY A 396 -14.37 11.65 -9.52
CA GLY A 396 -13.65 11.12 -10.67
C GLY A 396 -14.11 11.73 -11.99
N PHE A 397 -15.42 11.82 -12.25
CA PHE A 397 -15.95 12.41 -13.48
C PHE A 397 -15.60 13.88 -13.64
N LEU A 398 -15.73 14.67 -12.57
CA LEU A 398 -15.38 16.09 -12.59
C LEU A 398 -13.89 16.31 -12.83
N ILE A 399 -13.01 15.50 -12.23
CA ILE A 399 -11.55 15.57 -12.47
C ILE A 399 -11.19 15.22 -13.92
N VAL A 400 -11.86 14.23 -14.52
CA VAL A 400 -11.66 13.90 -15.95
C VAL A 400 -12.17 15.05 -16.84
N GLY A 401 -13.33 15.62 -16.53
CA GLY A 401 -13.85 16.81 -17.21
C GLY A 401 -12.90 18.00 -17.10
N ALA A 402 -12.30 18.22 -15.93
CA ALA A 402 -11.30 19.26 -15.70
C ALA A 402 -10.10 19.12 -16.66
N ALA A 403 -9.58 17.91 -16.81
CA ALA A 403 -8.48 17.63 -17.73
C ALA A 403 -8.88 17.79 -19.20
N ALA A 404 -10.11 17.40 -19.57
CA ALA A 404 -10.63 17.60 -20.92
C ALA A 404 -10.73 19.08 -21.28
N HIS A 405 -11.32 19.91 -20.41
CA HIS A 405 -11.41 21.35 -20.65
C HIS A 405 -10.06 22.07 -20.57
N ALA A 406 -9.13 21.60 -19.74
CA ALA A 406 -7.74 22.08 -19.76
C ALA A 406 -7.10 21.83 -21.14
N ALA A 407 -7.30 20.65 -21.71
CA ALA A 407 -6.76 20.31 -23.02
C ALA A 407 -7.38 21.17 -24.14
N ILE A 408 -8.70 21.41 -24.09
CA ILE A 408 -9.38 22.30 -25.05
C ILE A 408 -8.82 23.73 -24.94
N PHE A 409 -8.70 24.26 -23.73
CA PHE A 409 -8.09 25.57 -23.47
C PHE A 409 -6.67 25.66 -24.07
N ILE A 410 -5.82 24.66 -23.79
CA ILE A 410 -4.42 24.64 -24.28
C ILE A 410 -4.33 24.59 -25.81
N VAL A 411 -5.26 23.90 -26.48
CA VAL A 411 -5.25 23.75 -27.94
C VAL A 411 -5.83 24.98 -28.63
N ARG A 412 -6.88 25.59 -28.06
CA ARG A 412 -7.73 26.56 -28.74
C ARG A 412 -7.50 28.00 -28.28
N ASP A 413 -7.43 28.23 -26.97
CA ASP A 413 -7.48 29.57 -26.37
C ASP A 413 -6.10 30.05 -25.90
N TYR A 414 -5.15 29.13 -25.68
CA TYR A 414 -3.81 29.46 -25.25
C TYR A 414 -2.91 29.81 -26.44
N ASP A 415 -2.51 31.09 -26.52
CA ASP A 415 -1.55 31.57 -27.51
C ASP A 415 -0.14 31.72 -26.90
N PRO A 416 0.83 30.87 -27.27
CA PRO A 416 2.19 30.94 -26.74
C PRO A 416 2.98 32.16 -27.23
N THR A 417 2.53 32.84 -28.29
CA THR A 417 3.26 34.00 -28.86
C THR A 417 3.07 35.27 -28.04
N THR A 418 1.91 35.43 -27.40
CA THR A 418 1.59 36.57 -26.54
C THR A 418 1.93 36.32 -25.06
N ARG A 419 2.29 35.07 -24.69
CA ARG A 419 2.44 34.59 -23.30
C ARG A 419 3.85 34.10 -22.96
N TYR A 420 4.86 34.66 -23.61
CA TYR A 420 6.24 34.23 -23.43
C TYR A 420 6.78 34.46 -22.01
N ASN A 421 7.30 33.40 -21.39
CA ASN A 421 8.07 33.42 -20.14
C ASN A 421 7.28 33.82 -18.88
N ASP A 422 5.95 33.72 -18.91
CA ASP A 422 5.11 33.71 -17.71
C ASP A 422 5.10 32.33 -17.01
N LEU A 423 4.44 32.23 -15.85
CA LEU A 423 4.42 31.00 -15.05
C LEU A 423 3.81 29.81 -15.80
N LEU A 424 2.69 30.02 -16.51
CA LEU A 424 1.99 28.94 -17.20
C LEU A 424 2.81 28.44 -18.40
N ASP A 425 3.38 29.34 -19.20
CA ASP A 425 4.30 29.00 -20.28
C ASP A 425 5.52 28.23 -19.77
N ARG A 426 6.09 28.64 -18.62
CA ARG A 426 7.19 27.89 -17.98
C ARG A 426 6.77 26.50 -17.53
N VAL A 427 5.60 26.35 -16.90
CA VAL A 427 5.05 25.04 -16.50
C VAL A 427 4.86 24.15 -17.74
N LEU A 428 4.32 24.70 -18.83
CA LEU A 428 4.12 23.98 -20.10
C LEU A 428 5.43 23.65 -20.83
N ARG A 429 6.47 24.47 -20.69
CA ARG A 429 7.84 24.20 -21.19
C ARG A 429 8.57 23.16 -20.33
N HIS A 430 8.20 23.04 -19.07
CA HIS A 430 8.67 22.00 -18.15
C HIS A 430 7.71 20.82 -18.06
N ARG A 431 6.68 20.75 -18.92
CA ARG A 431 5.67 19.68 -18.91
C ARG A 431 6.29 18.29 -18.92
N ASP A 432 7.39 18.10 -19.65
CA ASP A 432 8.02 16.79 -19.75
C ASP A 432 8.64 16.37 -18.41
N ALA A 433 9.16 17.33 -17.62
CA ALA A 433 9.65 17.09 -16.27
C ALA A 433 8.52 16.88 -15.26
N ILE A 434 7.42 17.64 -15.38
CA ILE A 434 6.24 17.55 -14.50
C ILE A 434 5.49 16.23 -14.76
N ILE A 435 5.24 15.88 -16.03
CA ILE A 435 4.64 14.61 -16.45
C ILE A 435 5.54 13.45 -16.01
N SER A 436 6.87 13.59 -16.10
CA SER A 436 7.80 12.60 -15.55
C SER A 436 7.66 12.43 -14.03
N HIS A 437 7.43 13.50 -13.26
CA HIS A 437 7.23 13.44 -11.81
C HIS A 437 5.83 12.94 -11.41
N LEU A 438 4.79 13.30 -12.14
CA LEU A 438 3.43 12.80 -11.91
C LEU A 438 3.32 11.32 -12.26
N ASN A 439 3.96 10.89 -13.35
CA ASN A 439 4.11 9.47 -13.67
C ASN A 439 4.88 8.75 -12.55
N TRP A 440 5.91 9.37 -11.98
CA TRP A 440 6.61 8.83 -10.80
C TRP A 440 5.68 8.71 -9.56
N GLY A 441 4.83 9.71 -9.28
CA GLY A 441 3.86 9.67 -8.18
C GLY A 441 2.74 8.63 -8.36
N VAL A 442 2.25 8.44 -9.59
CA VAL A 442 1.26 7.39 -9.93
C VAL A 442 1.88 5.99 -9.87
N LEU A 443 3.16 5.85 -10.24
CA LEU A 443 3.92 4.61 -10.06
C LEU A 443 4.15 4.30 -8.57
N PHE A 444 4.38 5.33 -7.74
CA PHE A 444 4.52 5.19 -6.29
C PHE A 444 3.18 4.80 -5.62
N ALA A 445 2.07 5.43 -5.99
CA ALA A 445 0.73 5.10 -5.48
C ALA A 445 0.25 3.69 -5.91
N ARG A 446 0.71 3.19 -7.07
CA ARG A 446 0.50 1.80 -7.49
C ARG A 446 1.38 0.81 -6.71
N SER A 447 2.55 1.22 -6.21
CA SER A 447 3.38 0.39 -5.33
C SER A 447 2.90 0.35 -3.87
N SER A 448 2.06 1.30 -3.45
CA SER A 448 1.47 1.35 -2.10
C SER A 448 0.07 0.71 -1.99
N ARG A 449 -0.51 0.15 -3.08
CA ARG A 449 -1.69 -0.73 -3.01
C ARG A 449 -1.28 -2.20 -2.97
N LEU A 450 -0.78 -2.60 -1.81
CA LEU A 450 -0.79 -3.99 -1.31
C LEU A 450 -1.69 -4.03 -0.05
N ILE A 451 -2.94 -3.61 -0.20
CA ILE A 451 -4.08 -3.94 0.67
C ILE A 451 -5.24 -4.27 -0.29
N PRO A 452 -5.93 -5.42 -0.15
CA PRO A 452 -6.81 -5.92 -1.18
C PRO A 452 -8.19 -5.23 -1.11
N ASP A 453 -8.50 -4.41 -2.11
CA ASP A 453 -9.89 -4.16 -2.49
C ASP A 453 -10.23 -4.98 -3.73
N LYS A 454 -11.31 -5.74 -3.59
CA LYS A 454 -11.81 -6.75 -4.50
C LYS A 454 -12.47 -6.16 -5.76
N ALA A 455 -12.64 -7.09 -6.70
CA ALA A 455 -13.84 -7.33 -7.51
C ALA A 455 -14.04 -6.60 -8.84
N ASN A 456 -14.03 -7.46 -9.87
CA ASN A 456 -15.03 -7.60 -10.93
C ASN A 456 -15.11 -6.55 -12.05
N LEU A 457 -14.66 -6.97 -13.24
CA LEU A 457 -15.50 -6.87 -14.43
C LEU A 457 -15.69 -8.29 -15.00
N GLY A 458 -16.73 -8.95 -14.50
CA GLY A 458 -17.33 -10.10 -15.16
C GLY A 458 -18.36 -9.61 -16.17
N PHE A 459 -18.05 -9.74 -17.46
CA PHE A 459 -19.09 -9.86 -18.49
C PHE A 459 -18.88 -11.21 -19.18
N ARG A 460 -19.70 -12.19 -18.81
CA ARG A 460 -19.94 -13.40 -19.61
C ARG A 460 -20.96 -13.02 -20.68
N PHE A 461 -20.64 -13.29 -21.94
CA PHE A 461 -21.65 -13.63 -22.94
C PHE A 461 -21.38 -15.06 -23.43
N PRO A 462 -22.43 -15.84 -23.76
CA PRO A 462 -22.31 -17.26 -24.07
C PRO A 462 -21.79 -17.49 -25.50
N CYS A 463 -21.01 -18.55 -25.66
CA CYS A 463 -20.62 -19.08 -26.97
C CYS A 463 -21.67 -20.09 -27.45
N ASP A 464 -22.19 -19.90 -28.66
CA ASP A 464 -22.74 -20.95 -29.52
C ASP A 464 -22.09 -20.78 -30.92
N GLY A 465 -21.55 -21.87 -31.48
CA GLY A 465 -21.09 -21.93 -32.88
C GLY A 465 -22.18 -22.52 -33.80
N PRO A 466 -21.88 -23.03 -35.03
CA PRO A 466 -20.72 -22.82 -35.93
C PRO A 466 -21.15 -22.47 -37.40
N GLY A 467 -20.22 -22.01 -38.26
CA GLY A 467 -20.57 -21.78 -39.69
C GLY A 467 -19.43 -21.37 -40.64
N ARG A 468 -18.91 -22.37 -41.34
CA ARG A 468 -18.14 -22.45 -42.61
C ARG A 468 -17.84 -21.18 -43.45
N GLY A 469 -16.57 -21.09 -43.91
CA GLY A 469 -16.23 -21.20 -45.34
C GLY A 469 -15.64 -19.97 -46.07
N GLY A 470 -14.49 -20.15 -46.74
CA GLY A 470 -14.23 -19.56 -48.06
C GLY A 470 -13.01 -18.63 -48.26
N ASN A 471 -11.90 -19.21 -48.73
CA ASN A 471 -10.96 -18.78 -49.79
C ASN A 471 -10.46 -17.31 -49.97
N MET A 472 -9.11 -17.20 -49.91
CA MET A 472 -8.10 -16.41 -50.69
C MET A 472 -8.55 -15.59 -51.94
N PRO A 473 -7.78 -14.58 -52.47
CA PRO A 473 -6.30 -14.51 -52.50
C PRO A 473 -5.61 -13.12 -52.36
N SER A 474 -4.28 -13.21 -52.35
CA SER A 474 -3.22 -12.19 -52.28
C SER A 474 -3.23 -11.06 -53.31
N ILE A 475 -2.68 -9.89 -52.95
CA ILE A 475 -1.90 -9.03 -53.87
C ILE A 475 -0.65 -8.49 -53.14
N ARG A 476 0.53 -8.80 -53.71
CA ARG A 476 1.83 -8.16 -53.42
C ARG A 476 2.05 -7.00 -54.39
N LEU A 477 2.60 -5.87 -53.90
CA LEU A 477 3.46 -4.87 -54.57
C LEU A 477 3.58 -3.71 -53.55
N GLY A 478 4.71 -3.13 -53.14
CA GLY A 478 6.03 -3.00 -53.75
C GLY A 478 6.43 -1.51 -53.70
N SER A 479 7.33 -1.14 -52.78
CA SER A 479 8.34 -0.06 -52.89
C SER A 479 7.99 1.45 -52.70
N CYS A 480 8.81 2.07 -51.82
CA CYS A 480 9.48 3.39 -51.89
C CYS A 480 8.90 4.69 -51.27
N LEU A 481 9.75 5.28 -50.40
CA LEU A 481 10.02 6.72 -50.08
C LEU A 481 8.89 7.54 -49.40
N LEU A 482 9.05 8.05 -48.16
CA LEU A 482 9.90 9.19 -47.80
C LEU A 482 10.40 9.12 -46.32
N SER A 483 11.62 9.61 -46.12
CA SER A 483 12.44 9.56 -44.90
C SER A 483 12.08 10.60 -43.83
N GLY A 484 12.18 10.23 -42.55
CA GLY A 484 12.08 11.15 -41.40
C GLY A 484 13.20 10.95 -40.38
N ARG A 485 14.47 11.14 -40.80
CA ARG A 485 15.65 11.11 -39.91
C ARG A 485 15.83 12.39 -39.06
N GLY A 486 15.02 13.44 -39.28
CA GLY A 486 15.27 14.77 -38.70
C GLY A 486 14.89 14.94 -37.23
N TYR A 487 13.80 14.33 -36.76
CA TYR A 487 13.20 14.72 -35.48
C TYR A 487 14.02 14.31 -34.24
N TRP A 488 14.61 13.12 -34.25
CA TRP A 488 15.39 12.62 -33.11
C TRP A 488 16.84 13.14 -33.08
N GLN A 489 17.38 13.53 -34.24
CA GLN A 489 18.67 14.20 -34.28
C GLN A 489 18.54 15.63 -33.75
N GLU A 490 17.47 16.35 -34.12
CA GLU A 490 17.21 17.67 -33.54
C GLU A 490 16.82 17.62 -32.06
N LEU A 491 16.07 16.63 -31.58
CA LEU A 491 15.75 16.52 -30.15
C LEU A 491 17.00 16.24 -29.30
N ILE A 492 17.89 15.35 -29.76
CA ILE A 492 19.13 15.04 -29.05
C ILE A 492 20.13 16.21 -29.15
N GLU A 493 20.27 16.85 -30.31
CA GLU A 493 21.08 18.06 -30.48
C GLU A 493 20.50 19.24 -29.68
N SER A 494 19.18 19.35 -29.52
CA SER A 494 18.51 20.34 -28.67
C SER A 494 18.67 20.08 -27.18
N ILE A 495 18.63 18.81 -26.75
CA ILE A 495 18.90 18.39 -25.36
C ILE A 495 20.38 18.66 -25.04
N VAL A 496 21.30 18.35 -25.95
CA VAL A 496 22.74 18.61 -25.78
C VAL A 496 23.04 20.11 -25.85
N TRP A 497 22.37 20.88 -26.73
CA TRP A 497 22.47 22.33 -26.83
C TRP A 497 21.92 23.04 -25.58
N ALA A 498 20.79 22.58 -25.04
CA ALA A 498 20.21 23.09 -23.79
C ALA A 498 21.11 22.79 -22.58
N HIS A 499 21.71 21.59 -22.51
CA HIS A 499 22.66 21.25 -21.44
C HIS A 499 23.98 22.04 -21.55
N ASN A 500 24.45 22.35 -22.77
CA ASN A 500 25.63 23.19 -23.01
C ASN A 500 25.38 24.68 -22.68
N LYS A 501 24.21 25.24 -23.04
CA LYS A 501 23.85 26.64 -22.75
C LYS A 501 23.62 26.91 -21.26
N LEU A 502 23.19 25.90 -20.51
CA LEU A 502 22.98 25.99 -19.06
C LEU A 502 24.29 25.81 -18.25
N LYS A 503 25.44 25.56 -18.89
CA LYS A 503 26.74 25.26 -18.24
C LYS A 503 26.69 24.14 -17.18
N VAL A 504 25.74 23.20 -17.29
CA VAL A 504 25.54 22.13 -16.28
C VAL A 504 26.42 20.89 -16.56
N ALA A 505 27.10 20.80 -17.72
CA ALA A 505 28.02 19.72 -18.02
C ALA A 505 29.15 20.16 -18.99
N PRO A 506 30.43 20.07 -18.62
CA PRO A 506 31.53 19.99 -19.58
C PRO A 506 31.60 18.55 -20.11
N ALA A 507 31.45 18.41 -21.43
CA ALA A 507 31.80 17.24 -22.25
C ALA A 507 31.13 15.89 -21.88
N THR A 508 29.95 15.63 -22.46
CA THR A 508 29.41 14.27 -22.65
C THR A 508 29.03 14.06 -24.11
N GLN A 509 29.76 13.18 -24.81
CA GLN A 509 29.27 12.55 -26.05
C GLN A 509 28.69 11.17 -25.70
N PRO A 510 27.39 10.90 -25.96
CA PRO A 510 26.85 9.54 -25.90
C PRO A 510 27.12 8.81 -27.22
N ARG A 511 27.90 7.72 -27.20
CA ARG A 511 27.84 6.69 -28.25
C ARG A 511 26.61 5.83 -27.99
N ALA A 512 25.64 5.92 -28.90
CA ALA A 512 24.44 5.09 -28.90
C ALA A 512 24.82 3.59 -29.00
N LEU A 513 24.33 2.78 -28.06
CA LEU A 513 24.32 1.33 -28.20
C LEU A 513 23.23 0.95 -29.20
N SER A 514 23.71 0.26 -30.23
CA SER A 514 23.01 -0.20 -31.42
C SER A 514 21.87 -1.18 -31.09
N ILE A 515 20.64 -0.83 -31.48
CA ILE A 515 19.63 -1.82 -31.88
C ILE A 515 19.61 -1.79 -33.42
N ILE A 516 20.44 -2.64 -34.03
CA ILE A 516 20.42 -2.89 -35.47
C ILE A 516 19.36 -3.97 -35.74
N GLN A 517 18.44 -3.62 -36.64
CA GLN A 517 17.44 -4.45 -37.35
C GLN A 517 16.07 -4.72 -36.69
N GLY A 518 15.19 -3.71 -36.79
CA GLY A 518 13.78 -3.79 -37.26
C GLY A 518 12.75 -4.50 -36.36
N ARG A 519 11.54 -3.99 -36.08
CA ARG A 519 10.70 -2.91 -36.61
C ARG A 519 9.66 -2.57 -35.50
N ALA A 520 9.23 -1.31 -35.43
CA ALA A 520 8.05 -0.79 -34.71
C ALA A 520 7.52 -1.61 -33.51
N VAL A 521 8.07 -1.42 -32.30
CA VAL A 521 7.51 -1.96 -31.06
C VAL A 521 6.77 -0.84 -30.31
N GLY A 522 5.48 -1.05 -30.01
CA GLY A 522 4.56 -0.06 -29.43
C GLY A 522 4.78 0.27 -27.95
N VAL A 523 4.28 1.43 -27.51
CA VAL A 523 4.48 2.04 -26.18
C VAL A 523 3.92 1.23 -25.00
N THR A 524 3.02 0.25 -25.19
CA THR A 524 2.63 -0.71 -24.12
C THR A 524 3.84 -1.49 -23.59
N HIS A 525 4.80 -1.80 -24.48
CA HIS A 525 6.09 -2.37 -24.09
C HIS A 525 6.96 -1.36 -23.32
N TYR A 526 6.83 -0.07 -23.61
CA TYR A 526 7.52 1.05 -22.95
C TYR A 526 6.93 1.39 -21.57
N LEU A 527 5.62 1.28 -21.35
CA LEU A 527 4.99 1.47 -20.03
C LEU A 527 5.38 0.36 -19.05
N LEU A 528 5.29 -0.90 -19.49
CA LEU A 528 5.68 -2.05 -18.67
C LEU A 528 7.20 -2.16 -18.53
N GLY A 529 7.96 -1.81 -19.57
CA GLY A 529 9.42 -1.71 -19.52
C GLY A 529 9.89 -0.56 -18.63
N GLY A 530 9.16 0.56 -18.64
CA GLY A 530 9.35 1.70 -17.74
C GLY A 530 9.13 1.30 -16.29
N ILE A 531 7.99 0.67 -15.96
CA ILE A 531 7.73 0.11 -14.62
C ILE A 531 8.87 -0.82 -14.18
N ALA A 532 9.29 -1.76 -15.04
CA ALA A 532 10.35 -2.73 -14.75
C ALA A 532 11.74 -2.11 -14.60
N THR A 533 12.00 -0.94 -15.19
CA THR A 533 13.30 -0.25 -15.15
C THR A 533 13.30 0.99 -14.25
N THR A 534 12.19 1.31 -13.57
CA THR A 534 12.02 2.50 -12.70
C THR A 534 13.14 2.63 -11.65
N TRP A 535 13.74 1.52 -11.25
CA TRP A 535 14.79 1.45 -10.22
C TRP A 535 16.22 1.36 -10.77
N ALA A 536 16.43 1.53 -12.08
CA ALA A 536 17.75 1.58 -12.71
C ALA A 536 18.28 3.02 -12.78
N PHE A 537 19.33 3.34 -12.03
CA PHE A 537 19.79 4.72 -11.81
C PHE A 537 21.25 4.98 -12.34
N PHE A 538 21.71 6.25 -12.52
CA PHE A 538 23.10 6.69 -12.91
C PHE A 538 24.03 7.32 -11.81
N LEU A 539 25.33 6.94 -11.77
CA LEU A 539 26.22 6.92 -10.58
C LEU A 539 26.27 8.13 -9.61
N ALA A 540 26.29 9.38 -10.08
CA ALA A 540 26.42 10.54 -9.17
C ALA A 540 25.07 11.13 -8.72
N ARG A 541 24.01 11.00 -9.53
CA ARG A 541 22.61 11.25 -9.12
C ARG A 541 22.01 10.03 -8.39
N ILE A 542 22.54 8.82 -8.62
CA ILE A 542 22.18 7.54 -7.97
C ILE A 542 22.20 7.68 -6.47
N ILE A 543 23.34 8.04 -5.89
CA ILE A 543 23.58 7.66 -4.50
C ILE A 543 22.73 8.51 -3.55
N ALA A 544 22.52 9.78 -3.88
CA ALA A 544 21.58 10.63 -3.14
C ALA A 544 20.12 10.17 -3.29
N ASN A 545 19.71 9.70 -4.46
CA ASN A 545 18.37 9.16 -4.66
C ASN A 545 18.18 7.82 -3.92
N ILE A 546 19.15 6.91 -3.99
CA ILE A 546 19.17 5.67 -3.21
C ILE A 546 19.09 5.97 -1.71
N PHE A 547 19.86 6.95 -1.24
CA PHE A 547 19.85 7.35 0.16
C PHE A 547 18.49 7.86 0.61
N ALA A 548 17.83 8.71 -0.19
CA ALA A 548 16.45 9.13 0.08
C ALA A 548 15.45 7.97 0.00
N SER A 549 15.63 7.03 -0.93
CA SER A 549 14.81 5.81 -1.01
C SER A 549 14.99 4.91 0.23
N HIS A 550 16.18 4.82 0.82
CA HIS A 550 16.37 4.10 2.09
C HIS A 550 15.57 4.73 3.23
N PHE A 551 15.54 6.05 3.33
CA PHE A 551 14.67 6.74 4.29
C PHE A 551 13.18 6.50 4.03
N GLY A 552 12.76 6.51 2.76
CA GLY A 552 11.40 6.12 2.38
C GLY A 552 11.06 4.69 2.80
N GLN A 553 11.97 3.73 2.56
CA GLN A 553 11.78 2.34 2.98
C GLN A 553 11.71 2.18 4.50
N LEU A 554 12.56 2.89 5.25
CA LEU A 554 12.50 2.90 6.72
C LEU A 554 11.18 3.47 7.22
N ALA A 555 10.67 4.54 6.61
CA ALA A 555 9.38 5.11 6.97
C ALA A 555 8.23 4.11 6.75
N ILE A 556 8.27 3.34 5.66
CA ILE A 556 7.28 2.29 5.38
C ILE A 556 7.34 1.18 6.44
N ILE A 557 8.55 0.75 6.85
CA ILE A 557 8.72 -0.26 7.90
C ILE A 557 8.12 0.25 9.23
N PHE A 558 8.45 1.49 9.64
CA PHE A 558 7.89 2.07 10.87
C PHE A 558 6.37 2.23 10.81
N LEU A 559 5.83 2.66 9.67
CA LEU A 559 4.38 2.77 9.48
C LEU A 559 3.69 1.41 9.54
N TRP A 560 4.28 0.38 8.93
CA TRP A 560 3.78 -0.99 9.01
C TRP A 560 3.78 -1.52 10.45
N THR A 561 4.88 -1.33 11.19
CA THR A 561 4.96 -1.74 12.61
C THR A 561 3.95 -0.96 13.47
N SER A 562 3.78 0.35 13.22
CA SER A 562 2.75 1.18 13.86
C SER A 562 1.34 0.64 13.60
N GLY A 563 1.04 0.23 12.37
CA GLY A 563 -0.26 -0.35 12.01
C GLY A 563 -0.55 -1.65 12.77
N ASN A 564 0.44 -2.54 12.89
CA ASN A 564 0.28 -3.78 13.66
C ASN A 564 -0.03 -3.50 15.13
N LEU A 565 0.72 -2.60 15.78
CA LEU A 565 0.48 -2.21 17.17
C LEU A 565 -0.91 -1.58 17.34
N PHE A 566 -1.28 -0.68 16.43
CA PHE A 566 -2.56 0.02 16.47
C PHE A 566 -3.76 -0.93 16.33
N HIS A 567 -3.73 -1.86 15.37
CA HIS A 567 -4.82 -2.80 15.17
C HIS A 567 -4.97 -3.77 16.35
N VAL A 568 -3.88 -4.24 16.94
CA VAL A 568 -3.95 -5.09 18.13
C VAL A 568 -4.45 -4.31 19.35
N ALA A 569 -4.01 -3.06 19.53
CA ALA A 569 -4.49 -2.20 20.62
C ALA A 569 -5.98 -1.85 20.50
N TRP A 570 -6.46 -1.63 19.27
CA TRP A 570 -7.82 -1.18 19.01
C TRP A 570 -8.83 -2.33 18.91
N GLN A 571 -8.48 -3.40 18.21
CA GLN A 571 -9.40 -4.48 17.83
C GLN A 571 -8.94 -5.86 18.31
N GLY A 572 -7.73 -5.96 18.87
CA GLY A 572 -7.19 -7.19 19.41
C GLY A 572 -7.69 -7.50 20.82
N ASN A 573 -7.19 -8.60 21.34
CA ASN A 573 -7.48 -9.13 22.68
C ASN A 573 -6.20 -9.27 23.54
N PHE A 574 -5.23 -8.36 23.39
CA PHE A 574 -3.91 -8.47 24.00
C PHE A 574 -3.95 -8.59 25.53
N GLU A 575 -4.72 -7.76 26.22
CA GLU A 575 -4.85 -7.79 27.68
C GLU A 575 -5.47 -9.11 28.18
N SER A 576 -6.50 -9.60 27.51
CA SER A 576 -7.10 -10.90 27.81
C SER A 576 -6.09 -12.03 27.56
N TRP A 577 -5.39 -11.98 26.42
CA TRP A 577 -4.38 -12.99 26.06
C TRP A 577 -3.26 -13.09 27.09
N ILE A 578 -2.82 -11.97 27.68
CA ILE A 578 -1.78 -11.97 28.72
C ILE A 578 -2.21 -12.76 29.96
N GLN A 579 -3.50 -12.74 30.31
CA GLN A 579 -4.01 -13.48 31.46
C GLN A 579 -4.02 -14.99 31.23
N ASP A 580 -4.24 -15.42 29.98
CA ASP A 580 -4.19 -16.84 29.60
C ASP A 580 -3.58 -17.05 28.20
N PRO A 581 -2.23 -16.99 28.09
CA PRO A 581 -1.53 -17.04 26.80
C PRO A 581 -1.63 -18.39 26.08
N LEU A 582 -2.03 -19.45 26.80
CA LEU A 582 -2.08 -20.82 26.28
C LEU A 582 -3.42 -21.13 25.61
N HIS A 583 -4.52 -20.58 26.13
CA HIS A 583 -5.86 -20.93 25.63
C HIS A 583 -6.52 -19.80 24.82
N ILE A 584 -6.19 -18.54 25.07
CA ILE A 584 -6.72 -17.43 24.29
C ILE A 584 -5.97 -17.31 22.98
N ARG A 585 -6.70 -17.23 21.86
CA ARG A 585 -6.10 -17.06 20.53
C ARG A 585 -5.85 -15.57 20.24
N PRO A 586 -4.65 -15.18 19.80
CA PRO A 586 -4.33 -13.78 19.53
C PRO A 586 -5.10 -13.27 18.30
N ILE A 587 -5.74 -12.11 18.43
CA ILE A 587 -6.49 -11.47 17.35
C ILE A 587 -5.60 -10.47 16.59
N ALA A 588 -5.56 -10.56 15.27
CA ALA A 588 -4.84 -9.61 14.43
C ALA A 588 -5.60 -8.29 14.28
N HIS A 589 -6.84 -8.38 13.78
CA HIS A 589 -7.73 -7.25 13.53
C HIS A 589 -9.16 -7.74 13.24
N ALA A 590 -10.12 -6.83 13.27
CA ALA A 590 -11.51 -7.11 12.89
C ALA A 590 -11.64 -7.32 11.37
N ILE A 591 -12.59 -8.16 10.96
CA ILE A 591 -12.95 -8.36 9.56
C ILE A 591 -14.18 -7.50 9.26
N TRP A 592 -14.05 -6.65 8.23
CA TRP A 592 -15.16 -5.93 7.64
C TRP A 592 -15.25 -6.25 6.16
N ASP A 593 -16.10 -7.22 5.81
CA ASP A 593 -16.35 -7.63 4.42
C ASP A 593 -17.87 -7.75 4.18
N PRO A 594 -18.50 -6.80 3.45
CA PRO A 594 -19.95 -6.81 3.23
C PRO A 594 -20.43 -7.98 2.37
N HIS A 595 -19.51 -8.74 1.76
CA HIS A 595 -19.85 -9.94 0.99
C HIS A 595 -19.98 -11.19 1.87
N PHE A 596 -19.69 -11.10 3.17
CA PHE A 596 -19.89 -12.22 4.08
C PHE A 596 -21.39 -12.47 4.30
N GLY A 597 -21.84 -13.68 3.98
CA GLY A 597 -23.13 -14.16 4.45
C GLY A 597 -23.10 -14.38 5.97
N GLN A 598 -24.28 -14.43 6.60
CA GLN A 598 -24.42 -14.62 8.04
C GLN A 598 -23.66 -15.86 8.60
N PRO A 599 -23.65 -17.03 7.93
CA PRO A 599 -22.86 -18.17 8.41
C PRO A 599 -21.36 -17.89 8.44
N ALA A 600 -20.84 -17.04 7.54
CA ALA A 600 -19.45 -16.62 7.55
C ALA A 600 -19.15 -15.66 8.71
N VAL A 601 -20.05 -14.72 8.99
CA VAL A 601 -19.94 -13.82 10.16
C VAL A 601 -19.83 -14.63 11.44
N GLU A 602 -20.73 -15.59 11.65
CA GLU A 602 -20.71 -16.50 12.80
C GLU A 602 -19.44 -17.35 12.81
N ALA A 603 -19.05 -17.91 11.67
CA ALA A 603 -17.84 -18.71 11.58
C ALA A 603 -16.56 -17.92 11.77
N PHE A 604 -16.51 -16.59 11.61
CA PHE A 604 -15.31 -15.79 11.88
C PHE A 604 -15.37 -15.03 13.22
N THR A 605 -16.51 -15.06 13.91
CA THR A 605 -16.65 -14.49 15.26
C THR A 605 -16.11 -15.49 16.29
N ARG A 606 -14.83 -15.33 16.66
CA ARG A 606 -14.06 -16.28 17.49
C ARG A 606 -13.16 -15.58 18.48
N GLY A 607 -12.57 -16.36 19.39
CA GLY A 607 -11.57 -15.83 20.33
C GLY A 607 -12.15 -14.89 21.39
N GLY A 608 -13.44 -15.03 21.70
CA GLY A 608 -14.17 -14.16 22.63
C GLY A 608 -14.56 -12.79 22.05
N ALA A 609 -14.34 -12.56 20.75
CA ALA A 609 -14.73 -11.31 20.08
C ALA A 609 -16.25 -11.22 19.86
N THR A 610 -16.77 -10.00 19.84
CA THR A 610 -18.19 -9.69 19.56
C THR A 610 -18.53 -9.65 18.07
N GLY A 611 -17.53 -9.79 17.19
CA GLY A 611 -17.71 -9.84 15.74
C GLY A 611 -16.58 -10.57 15.02
N PRO A 612 -16.63 -10.63 13.67
CA PRO A 612 -15.68 -11.36 12.86
C PRO A 612 -14.23 -10.86 13.01
N VAL A 613 -13.28 -11.76 13.22
CA VAL A 613 -11.86 -11.42 13.44
C VAL A 613 -10.91 -12.39 12.73
N ASN A 614 -9.70 -11.91 12.45
CA ASN A 614 -8.59 -12.76 12.02
C ASN A 614 -7.72 -13.17 13.21
N ILE A 615 -7.34 -14.45 13.29
CA ILE A 615 -6.33 -14.92 14.25
C ILE A 615 -4.93 -14.54 13.74
N ALA A 616 -4.10 -13.99 14.62
CA ALA A 616 -2.73 -13.62 14.33
C ALA A 616 -1.81 -14.85 14.41
N TYR A 617 -0.98 -15.05 13.38
CA TYR A 617 0.07 -16.08 13.36
C TYR A 617 1.48 -15.49 13.19
N SER A 618 1.64 -14.22 13.55
CA SER A 618 2.87 -13.44 13.35
C SER A 618 3.83 -13.48 14.55
N GLY A 619 3.39 -14.01 15.71
CA GLY A 619 4.20 -14.05 16.94
C GLY A 619 4.36 -12.71 17.66
N LEU A 620 3.65 -11.65 17.22
CA LEU A 620 3.77 -10.31 17.78
C LEU A 620 3.30 -10.25 19.24
N TYR A 621 2.24 -10.98 19.60
CA TYR A 621 1.75 -11.06 20.98
C TYR A 621 2.82 -11.61 21.92
N GLN A 622 3.42 -12.75 21.56
CA GLN A 622 4.48 -13.38 22.33
C GLN A 622 5.71 -12.46 22.44
N TRP A 623 6.09 -11.80 21.36
CA TRP A 623 7.22 -10.85 21.38
C TRP A 623 6.95 -9.67 22.31
N TRP A 624 5.84 -8.95 22.12
CA TRP A 624 5.49 -7.77 22.92
C TRP A 624 5.30 -8.08 24.40
N TYR A 625 4.71 -9.24 24.70
CA TYR A 625 4.58 -9.73 26.06
C TYR A 625 5.94 -10.05 26.70
N THR A 626 6.84 -10.69 25.95
CA THR A 626 8.19 -11.02 26.45
C THR A 626 9.00 -9.78 26.79
N ILE A 627 8.85 -8.69 26.02
CA ILE A 627 9.60 -7.44 26.22
C ILE A 627 8.94 -6.48 27.24
N GLY A 628 7.82 -6.88 27.86
CA GLY A 628 7.24 -6.15 29.00
C GLY A 628 6.02 -5.27 28.69
N LEU A 629 5.45 -5.33 27.47
CA LEU A 629 4.17 -4.66 27.19
C LEU A 629 3.02 -5.44 27.84
N ARG A 630 2.07 -4.73 28.45
CA ARG A 630 1.01 -5.35 29.28
C ARG A 630 -0.39 -4.81 29.00
N SER A 631 -0.52 -3.61 28.45
CA SER A 631 -1.83 -2.98 28.16
C SER A 631 -1.98 -2.56 26.70
N ASN A 632 -3.22 -2.32 26.29
CA ASN A 632 -3.53 -1.71 24.99
C ASN A 632 -2.99 -0.27 24.90
N GLU A 633 -2.91 0.42 26.05
CA GLU A 633 -2.29 1.76 26.13
C GLU A 633 -0.80 1.70 25.75
N ASP A 634 -0.05 0.70 26.24
CA ASP A 634 1.36 0.52 25.88
C ASP A 634 1.53 0.37 24.35
N LEU A 635 0.68 -0.47 23.75
CA LEU A 635 0.70 -0.72 22.30
C LEU A 635 0.34 0.56 21.51
N TYR A 636 -0.68 1.29 21.96
CA TYR A 636 -1.14 2.52 21.31
C TYR A 636 -0.08 3.63 21.35
N ILE A 637 0.57 3.84 22.50
CA ILE A 637 1.68 4.80 22.63
C ILE A 637 2.84 4.38 21.72
N GLY A 638 3.18 3.09 21.67
CA GLY A 638 4.18 2.55 20.75
C GLY A 638 3.84 2.80 19.28
N ALA A 639 2.57 2.67 18.89
CA ALA A 639 2.10 2.97 17.55
C ALA A 639 2.32 4.45 17.19
N LEU A 640 1.90 5.37 18.05
CA LEU A 640 2.10 6.81 17.82
C LEU A 640 3.59 7.19 17.73
N PHE A 641 4.43 6.58 18.56
CA PHE A 641 5.88 6.80 18.52
C PHE A 641 6.49 6.37 17.17
N LEU A 642 6.10 5.20 16.65
CA LEU A 642 6.59 4.72 15.37
C LEU A 642 6.02 5.52 14.19
N LEU A 643 4.79 6.02 14.29
CA LEU A 643 4.21 6.93 13.30
C LEU A 643 5.01 8.24 13.23
N LEU A 644 5.42 8.79 14.39
CA LEU A 644 6.30 9.96 14.45
C LEU A 644 7.67 9.66 13.83
N LEU A 645 8.28 8.52 14.12
CA LEU A 645 9.57 8.12 13.50
C LEU A 645 9.45 7.93 11.99
N SER A 646 8.30 7.44 11.50
CA SER A 646 8.01 7.35 10.07
C SER A 646 8.00 8.74 9.43
N ALA A 647 7.29 9.70 10.02
CA ALA A 647 7.26 11.08 9.54
C ALA A 647 8.65 11.75 9.56
N ILE A 648 9.42 11.57 10.65
CA ILE A 648 10.79 12.06 10.76
C ILE A 648 11.68 11.47 9.66
N SER A 649 11.55 10.17 9.37
CA SER A 649 12.33 9.51 8.32
C SER A 649 12.02 10.07 6.93
N LEU A 650 10.74 10.34 6.61
CA LEU A 650 10.34 10.97 5.35
C LEU A 650 10.91 12.39 5.22
N VAL A 651 10.82 13.19 6.29
CA VAL A 651 11.37 14.55 6.32
C VAL A 651 12.89 14.53 6.19
N ALA A 652 13.59 13.59 6.85
CA ALA A 652 15.04 13.42 6.72
C ALA A 652 15.44 13.04 5.29
N GLY A 653 14.72 12.12 4.66
CA GLY A 653 14.90 11.76 3.25
C GLY A 653 14.75 12.96 2.32
N TRP A 654 13.67 13.75 2.50
CA TRP A 654 13.44 14.99 1.75
C TRP A 654 14.51 16.06 2.01
N LEU A 655 14.95 16.21 3.26
CA LEU A 655 15.96 17.19 3.67
C LEU A 655 17.29 16.90 2.99
N HIS A 656 17.72 15.64 2.96
CA HIS A 656 18.97 15.23 2.31
C HIS A 656 18.92 15.24 0.77
N LEU A 657 17.75 15.50 0.17
CA LEU A 657 17.63 15.85 -1.25
C LEU A 657 17.77 17.34 -1.51
N GLN A 658 17.63 18.20 -0.49
CA GLN A 658 17.77 19.64 -0.66
C GLN A 658 19.23 20.02 -0.99
N PRO A 659 19.47 20.97 -1.92
CA PRO A 659 20.82 21.28 -2.39
C PRO A 659 21.85 21.57 -1.29
N LYS A 660 21.43 22.20 -0.19
CA LYS A 660 22.30 22.57 0.94
C LYS A 660 22.74 21.37 1.79
N TRP A 661 21.91 20.33 1.88
CA TRP A 661 22.09 19.20 2.83
C TRP A 661 22.42 17.88 2.13
N LYS A 662 22.63 17.93 0.80
CA LYS A 662 22.95 16.78 -0.02
C LYS A 662 24.37 16.27 0.27
N PRO A 663 24.55 15.03 0.75
CA PRO A 663 25.88 14.50 1.04
C PRO A 663 26.74 14.36 -0.23
N SER A 664 28.06 14.55 -0.07
CA SER A 664 29.02 14.39 -1.16
C SER A 664 29.28 12.92 -1.48
N LEU A 665 29.85 12.65 -2.67
CA LEU A 665 30.26 11.29 -3.04
C LEU A 665 31.35 10.73 -2.09
N SER A 666 32.26 11.58 -1.61
CA SER A 666 33.30 11.19 -0.65
C SER A 666 32.71 10.73 0.68
N TRP A 667 31.59 11.30 1.11
CA TRP A 667 30.87 10.85 2.31
C TRP A 667 30.36 9.42 2.13
N PHE A 668 29.73 9.10 1.00
CA PHE A 668 29.20 7.76 0.72
C PHE A 668 30.29 6.68 0.55
N LYS A 669 31.47 7.06 0.07
CA LYS A 669 32.62 6.17 -0.13
C LYS A 669 33.53 6.03 1.10
N ASN A 670 33.24 6.74 2.19
CA ASN A 670 34.00 6.61 3.44
C ASN A 670 33.55 5.36 4.20
N ALA A 671 34.10 4.20 3.81
CA ALA A 671 33.74 2.90 4.35
C ALA A 671 34.17 2.73 5.80
N GLU A 672 35.38 3.17 6.17
CA GLU A 672 35.92 3.05 7.53
C GLU A 672 35.06 3.82 8.55
N SER A 673 34.72 5.08 8.26
CA SER A 673 33.86 5.87 9.15
C SER A 673 32.47 5.23 9.30
N ARG A 674 31.87 4.79 8.18
CA ARG A 674 30.55 4.15 8.21
C ARG A 674 30.55 2.85 9.01
N LEU A 675 31.55 1.99 8.82
CA LEU A 675 31.68 0.73 9.55
C LEU A 675 31.87 0.96 11.05
N ASN A 676 32.71 1.92 11.44
CA ASN A 676 32.86 2.28 12.86
C ASN A 676 31.53 2.70 13.47
N HIS A 677 30.82 3.68 12.87
CA HIS A 677 29.55 4.18 13.40
C HIS A 677 28.43 3.14 13.39
N HIS A 678 28.43 2.22 12.43
CA HIS A 678 27.42 1.15 12.40
C HIS A 678 27.74 0.05 13.42
N LEU A 679 29.00 -0.34 13.58
CA LEU A 679 29.39 -1.32 14.58
C LEU A 679 29.19 -0.76 15.99
N SER A 680 29.79 0.37 16.34
CA SER A 680 29.67 0.91 17.69
C SER A 680 28.31 1.57 17.95
N GLY A 681 27.82 2.41 17.04
CA GLY A 681 26.57 3.14 17.22
C GLY A 681 25.33 2.28 16.94
N LEU A 682 25.15 1.84 15.68
CA LEU A 682 23.93 1.12 15.30
C LEU A 682 23.79 -0.23 16.01
N PHE A 683 24.86 -1.03 16.14
CA PHE A 683 24.79 -2.32 16.83
C PHE A 683 25.17 -2.23 18.31
N GLY A 684 26.31 -1.64 18.65
CA GLY A 684 26.80 -1.56 20.03
C GLY A 684 25.87 -0.78 20.97
N VAL A 685 25.60 0.49 20.67
CA VAL A 685 24.74 1.36 21.50
C VAL A 685 23.30 0.86 21.52
N SER A 686 22.76 0.41 20.37
CA SER A 686 21.39 -0.14 20.36
C SER A 686 21.27 -1.43 21.16
N SER A 687 22.27 -2.31 21.10
CA SER A 687 22.28 -3.54 21.91
C SER A 687 22.42 -3.24 23.41
N LEU A 688 23.25 -2.25 23.77
CA LEU A 688 23.35 -1.76 25.15
C LEU A 688 22.03 -1.15 25.64
N ALA A 689 21.38 -0.33 24.82
CA ALA A 689 20.07 0.24 25.12
C ALA A 689 18.99 -0.85 25.25
N TRP A 690 19.08 -1.91 24.44
CA TRP A 690 18.20 -3.06 24.54
C TRP A 690 18.42 -3.85 25.84
N THR A 691 19.66 -4.05 26.29
CA THR A 691 19.93 -4.56 27.64
C THR A 691 19.29 -3.67 28.70
N GLY A 692 19.43 -2.35 28.58
CA GLY A 692 18.76 -1.40 29.49
C GLY A 692 17.25 -1.61 29.53
N HIS A 693 16.60 -1.74 28.38
CA HIS A 693 15.16 -2.04 28.30
C HIS A 693 14.82 -3.40 28.94
N LEU A 694 15.58 -4.46 28.65
CA LEU A 694 15.32 -5.79 29.20
C LEU A 694 15.46 -5.81 30.73
N VAL A 695 16.53 -5.18 31.26
CA VAL A 695 16.83 -5.14 32.70
C VAL A 695 15.83 -4.28 33.47
N HIS A 696 15.40 -3.15 32.91
CA HIS A 696 14.56 -2.20 33.63
C HIS A 696 13.06 -2.35 33.37
N VAL A 697 12.65 -3.00 32.26
CA VAL A 697 11.22 -3.09 31.87
C VAL A 697 10.80 -4.55 31.72
N ALA A 698 11.50 -5.32 30.89
CA ALA A 698 11.05 -6.68 30.56
C ALA A 698 11.18 -7.66 31.75
N ILE A 699 12.33 -7.66 32.45
CA ILE A 699 12.57 -8.54 33.61
C ILE A 699 11.62 -8.19 34.76
N PRO A 700 11.48 -6.92 35.21
CA PRO A 700 10.45 -6.56 36.19
C PRO A 700 9.04 -6.94 35.74
N GLY A 701 8.68 -6.67 34.48
CA GLY A 701 7.40 -7.06 33.91
C GLY A 701 7.17 -8.58 33.91
N SER A 702 8.22 -9.39 33.77
CA SER A 702 8.15 -10.85 33.90
C SER A 702 7.99 -11.34 35.34
N ARG A 703 8.24 -10.47 36.33
CA ARG A 703 8.10 -10.75 37.78
C ARG A 703 6.85 -10.10 38.39
N GLY A 704 5.96 -9.58 37.55
CA GLY A 704 4.72 -8.92 37.99
C GLY A 704 4.91 -7.48 38.48
N GLU A 705 6.08 -6.86 38.26
CA GLU A 705 6.33 -5.47 38.58
C GLU A 705 6.05 -4.56 37.38
N TYR A 706 5.33 -3.46 37.59
CA TYR A 706 4.93 -2.55 36.53
C TYR A 706 5.85 -1.32 36.46
N VAL A 707 6.79 -1.33 35.50
CA VAL A 707 7.75 -0.24 35.26
C VAL A 707 7.45 0.46 33.94
N ARG A 708 7.17 1.76 33.99
CA ARG A 708 6.84 2.64 32.85
C ARG A 708 7.53 3.99 32.99
N TRP A 709 7.38 4.86 31.99
CA TRP A 709 8.00 6.19 31.97
C TRP A 709 7.69 7.04 33.22
N SER A 710 6.55 6.82 33.89
CA SER A 710 6.16 7.54 35.10
C SER A 710 6.94 7.16 36.36
N ASN A 711 7.50 5.94 36.44
CA ASN A 711 8.18 5.43 37.65
C ASN A 711 9.55 4.76 37.37
N PHE A 712 10.00 4.75 36.12
CA PHE A 712 11.27 4.13 35.68
C PHE A 712 12.51 4.63 36.44
N LEU A 713 12.50 5.91 36.86
CA LEU A 713 13.62 6.51 37.59
C LEU A 713 13.61 6.19 39.09
N ASP A 714 12.48 5.76 39.63
CA ASP A 714 12.29 5.53 41.06
C ASP A 714 12.48 4.06 41.46
N ILE A 715 12.35 3.13 40.50
CA ILE A 715 12.44 1.69 40.74
C ILE A 715 13.81 1.18 40.28
N PRO A 716 14.71 0.77 41.20
CA PRO A 716 15.99 0.20 40.81
C PRO A 716 15.79 -1.21 40.23
N PRO A 717 16.49 -1.58 39.14
CA PRO A 717 16.35 -2.90 38.52
C PRO A 717 16.94 -4.04 39.36
N HIS A 718 17.80 -3.73 40.34
CA HIS A 718 18.41 -4.69 41.25
C HIS A 718 18.47 -4.09 42.66
N PRO A 719 18.25 -4.87 43.74
CA PRO A 719 18.17 -4.34 45.11
C PRO A 719 19.40 -3.54 45.58
N GLN A 720 20.59 -3.89 45.09
CA GLN A 720 21.85 -3.20 45.42
C GLN A 720 22.21 -2.05 44.45
N GLY A 721 21.31 -1.72 43.51
CA GLY A 721 21.51 -0.67 42.51
C GLY A 721 22.80 -0.84 41.71
N LEU A 722 23.46 0.29 41.40
CA LEU A 722 24.72 0.34 40.65
C LEU A 722 25.97 0.11 41.52
N GLY A 723 25.83 -0.09 42.84
CA GLY A 723 26.97 -0.29 43.75
C GLY A 723 27.92 -1.42 43.31
N PRO A 724 27.42 -2.65 43.06
CA PRO A 724 28.22 -3.78 42.58
C PRO A 724 28.95 -3.53 41.26
N LEU A 725 28.37 -2.72 40.36
CA LEU A 725 29.02 -2.34 39.10
C LEU A 725 30.28 -1.51 39.36
N LEU A 726 30.19 -0.52 40.25
CA LEU A 726 31.28 0.41 40.57
C LEU A 726 32.39 -0.23 41.42
N THR A 727 32.05 -1.22 42.25
CA THR A 727 33.03 -1.95 43.09
C THR A 727 33.66 -3.15 42.37
N GLY A 728 33.23 -3.46 41.13
CA GLY A 728 33.72 -4.58 40.35
C GLY A 728 33.19 -5.95 40.79
N GLN A 729 32.18 -6.00 41.67
CA GLN A 729 31.57 -7.24 42.17
C GLN A 729 30.37 -7.67 41.30
N TRP A 730 30.61 -7.84 40.00
CA TRP A 730 29.53 -8.06 39.01
C TRP A 730 28.79 -9.40 39.18
N ASN A 731 29.41 -10.37 39.85
CA ASN A 731 28.80 -11.66 40.16
C ASN A 731 27.52 -11.53 41.01
N LEU A 732 27.37 -10.44 41.76
CA LEU A 732 26.18 -10.17 42.57
C LEU A 732 24.91 -10.03 41.71
N TYR A 733 25.02 -9.51 40.48
CA TYR A 733 23.89 -9.37 39.55
C TYR A 733 23.36 -10.70 38.98
N ALA A 734 24.11 -11.80 39.18
CA ALA A 734 23.73 -13.15 38.75
C ALA A 734 23.18 -14.01 39.89
N GLN A 735 23.18 -13.51 41.13
CA GLN A 735 22.72 -14.27 42.30
C GLN A 735 21.19 -14.28 42.39
N ASN A 736 20.65 -15.39 42.87
CA ASN A 736 19.20 -15.61 43.03
C ASN A 736 18.43 -15.43 41.70
N PRO A 737 18.68 -16.30 40.70
CA PRO A 737 17.89 -16.31 39.46
C PRO A 737 16.44 -16.70 39.72
N ASP A 738 15.57 -16.46 38.73
CA ASP A 738 14.19 -16.96 38.77
C ASP A 738 14.19 -18.49 38.92
N SER A 739 13.33 -19.00 39.81
CA SER A 739 13.31 -20.42 40.14
C SER A 739 12.67 -21.25 39.03
N SER A 740 12.87 -22.57 39.05
CA SER A 740 12.18 -23.48 38.11
C SER A 740 10.65 -23.50 38.28
N SER A 741 10.13 -23.00 39.40
CA SER A 741 8.70 -22.86 39.70
C SER A 741 8.19 -21.42 39.49
N HIS A 742 8.99 -20.54 38.88
CA HIS A 742 8.58 -19.18 38.58
C HIS A 742 7.37 -19.16 37.64
N LEU A 743 6.38 -18.33 37.98
CA LEU A 743 5.24 -18.07 37.12
C LEU A 743 5.41 -16.71 36.44
N PHE A 744 5.58 -16.73 35.13
CA PHE A 744 5.86 -15.55 34.32
C PHE A 744 4.75 -14.50 34.47
N SER A 745 5.16 -13.24 34.60
CA SER A 745 4.35 -12.07 34.93
C SER A 745 3.78 -12.04 36.36
N THR A 746 4.34 -12.82 37.29
CA THR A 746 3.99 -12.79 38.71
C THR A 746 5.24 -12.79 39.59
N SER A 747 5.12 -12.42 40.86
CA SER A 747 6.24 -12.47 41.82
C SER A 747 6.49 -13.87 42.40
N GLN A 748 5.66 -14.86 42.06
CA GLN A 748 5.76 -16.21 42.60
C GLN A 748 6.96 -16.94 41.99
N GLY A 749 7.95 -17.29 42.82
CA GLY A 749 9.19 -17.94 42.38
C GLY A 749 10.16 -17.01 41.66
N ALA A 750 9.89 -15.70 41.65
CA ALA A 750 10.76 -14.69 41.05
C ALA A 750 12.04 -14.51 41.87
N GLY A 751 13.16 -14.39 41.17
CA GLY A 751 14.46 -14.06 41.73
C GLY A 751 14.75 -12.57 41.71
N THR A 752 16.01 -12.21 41.97
CA THR A 752 16.50 -10.82 41.90
C THR A 752 17.58 -10.63 40.85
N ALA A 753 18.13 -11.69 40.27
CA ALA A 753 19.16 -11.59 39.25
C ALA A 753 18.69 -10.79 38.03
N ILE A 754 19.60 -10.03 37.42
CA ILE A 754 19.34 -9.27 36.19
C ILE A 754 20.20 -9.73 35.01
N LEU A 755 21.30 -10.43 35.29
CA LEU A 755 22.23 -10.94 34.28
C LEU A 755 22.65 -12.35 34.68
N THR A 756 22.28 -13.36 33.90
CA THR A 756 22.60 -14.76 34.21
C THR A 756 23.23 -15.46 33.01
N LEU A 757 23.63 -16.72 33.21
CA LEU A 757 24.09 -17.60 32.13
C LEU A 757 23.65 -19.04 32.43
N LEU A 758 22.34 -19.21 32.64
CA LEU A 758 21.74 -20.46 33.12
C LEU A 758 21.77 -21.56 32.05
N GLY A 759 21.52 -21.18 30.79
CA GLY A 759 21.32 -22.12 29.70
C GLY A 759 19.98 -22.87 29.78
N GLY A 760 19.55 -23.42 28.65
CA GLY A 760 18.25 -24.11 28.54
C GLY A 760 17.06 -23.16 28.50
N PHE A 761 15.90 -23.63 28.96
CA PHE A 761 14.62 -22.92 28.84
C PHE A 761 13.95 -22.72 30.20
N HIS A 762 13.21 -21.63 30.34
CA HIS A 762 12.29 -21.41 31.45
C HIS A 762 11.17 -22.46 31.40
N PRO A 763 10.94 -23.25 32.48
CA PRO A 763 10.08 -24.44 32.41
C PRO A 763 8.63 -24.19 31.97
N GLN A 764 8.02 -23.10 32.46
CA GLN A 764 6.64 -22.73 32.12
C GLN A 764 6.51 -22.20 30.68
N THR A 765 7.30 -21.20 30.31
CA THR A 765 7.18 -20.51 29.02
C THR A 765 7.81 -21.29 27.86
N GLN A 766 8.66 -22.29 28.14
CA GLN A 766 9.44 -23.05 27.15
C GLN A 766 10.31 -22.13 26.25
N SER A 767 10.78 -21.00 26.81
CA SER A 767 11.59 -20.01 26.12
C SER A 767 12.92 -19.75 26.84
N LEU A 768 13.86 -19.09 26.17
CA LEU A 768 15.09 -18.61 26.78
C LEU A 768 14.80 -17.70 27.99
N TRP A 769 15.69 -17.73 28.99
CA TRP A 769 15.61 -16.87 30.17
C TRP A 769 15.86 -15.41 29.80
N LEU A 770 15.00 -14.49 30.24
CA LEU A 770 15.14 -13.05 29.96
C LEU A 770 16.47 -12.48 30.49
N THR A 771 16.94 -12.95 31.64
CA THR A 771 18.23 -12.59 32.23
C THR A 771 19.43 -13.07 31.40
N ASP A 772 19.32 -14.23 30.72
CA ASP A 772 20.32 -14.71 29.76
C ASP A 772 20.30 -13.86 28.48
N ILE A 773 19.11 -13.49 27.98
CA ILE A 773 18.97 -12.59 26.80
C ILE A 773 19.55 -11.20 27.11
N ALA A 774 19.29 -10.66 28.30
CA ALA A 774 19.82 -9.37 28.74
C ALA A 774 21.36 -9.40 28.80
N HIS A 775 21.93 -10.46 29.37
CA HIS A 775 23.37 -10.66 29.44
C HIS A 775 24.00 -10.87 28.06
N HIS A 776 23.33 -11.61 27.17
CA HIS A 776 23.76 -11.77 25.78
C HIS A 776 23.90 -10.41 25.08
N HIS A 777 22.88 -9.55 25.17
CA HIS A 777 22.91 -8.21 24.56
C HIS A 777 24.00 -7.33 25.18
N LEU A 778 24.22 -7.43 26.50
CA LEU A 778 25.28 -6.68 27.16
C LEU A 778 26.66 -7.09 26.65
N ALA A 779 26.89 -8.41 26.54
CA ALA A 779 28.15 -8.96 26.06
C ALA A 779 28.44 -8.56 24.61
N ILE A 780 27.47 -8.72 23.70
CA ILE A 780 27.66 -8.35 22.29
C ILE A 780 27.75 -6.83 22.10
N ALA A 781 27.11 -6.03 22.95
CA ALA A 781 27.26 -4.58 22.93
C ALA A 781 28.72 -4.18 23.13
N PHE A 782 29.41 -4.74 24.13
CA PHE A 782 30.83 -4.48 24.35
C PHE A 782 31.72 -4.96 23.19
N ILE A 783 31.42 -6.12 22.60
CA ILE A 783 32.13 -6.61 21.41
C ILE A 783 32.01 -5.61 20.25
N PHE A 784 30.80 -5.12 19.98
CA PHE A 784 30.56 -4.18 18.88
C PHE A 784 31.10 -2.77 19.16
N LEU A 785 31.05 -2.31 20.41
CA LEU A 785 31.68 -1.06 20.82
C LEU A 785 33.20 -1.12 20.58
N ILE A 786 33.88 -2.20 20.96
CA ILE A 786 35.31 -2.37 20.70
C ILE A 786 35.58 -2.48 19.19
N ALA A 787 34.82 -3.30 18.47
CA ALA A 787 34.99 -3.50 17.03
C ALA A 787 34.80 -2.20 16.23
N GLY A 788 33.87 -1.33 16.66
CA GLY A 788 33.64 -0.02 16.03
C GLY A 788 34.74 1.02 16.27
N HIS A 789 35.82 0.69 16.97
CA HIS A 789 37.02 1.52 17.12
C HIS A 789 38.24 0.97 16.36
N MET A 790 38.03 -0.04 15.50
CA MET A 790 39.12 -0.70 14.77
C MET A 790 39.63 0.11 13.56
N TYR A 791 38.73 0.75 12.81
CA TYR A 791 39.09 1.39 11.53
C TYR A 791 39.48 2.86 11.69
N ARG A 792 40.41 3.33 10.85
CA ARG A 792 40.96 4.69 10.92
C ARG A 792 39.92 5.71 10.48
N THR A 793 39.76 6.77 11.26
CA THR A 793 38.92 7.94 10.93
C THR A 793 39.76 9.22 10.99
N ASN A 794 39.11 10.39 11.04
CA ASN A 794 39.78 11.69 11.10
C ASN A 794 40.64 11.89 12.38
N PHE A 795 40.53 11.00 13.37
CA PHE A 795 41.35 10.98 14.58
C PHE A 795 42.76 10.39 14.38
N GLY A 796 43.08 9.88 13.19
CA GLY A 796 44.45 9.46 12.83
C GLY A 796 44.91 8.10 13.39
N ILE A 797 44.12 7.47 14.26
CA ILE A 797 44.41 6.15 14.86
C ILE A 797 43.43 5.10 14.30
N GLY A 798 43.91 3.88 14.07
CA GLY A 798 43.14 2.74 13.53
C GLY A 798 43.69 2.20 12.20
N HIS A 799 43.00 1.20 11.65
CA HIS A 799 43.39 0.51 10.41
C HIS A 799 42.74 1.09 9.15
N SER A 800 43.49 1.20 8.04
CA SER A 800 42.88 1.38 6.71
C SER A 800 42.56 0.01 6.12
N ILE A 801 41.32 -0.17 5.66
CA ILE A 801 40.89 -1.45 5.05
C ILE A 801 41.65 -1.69 3.74
N LYS A 802 41.97 -0.62 3.01
CA LYS A 802 42.77 -0.69 1.79
C LYS A 802 44.16 -1.26 2.06
N ASP A 803 44.88 -0.70 3.01
CA ASP A 803 46.24 -1.15 3.37
C ASP A 803 46.23 -2.61 3.84
N LEU A 804 45.22 -3.00 4.64
CA LEU A 804 45.06 -4.38 5.09
C LEU A 804 44.88 -5.35 3.92
N LEU A 805 44.01 -5.03 2.98
CA LEU A 805 43.78 -5.87 1.80
C LEU A 805 44.98 -5.90 0.85
N GLU A 806 45.72 -4.80 0.71
CA GLU A 806 46.91 -4.76 -0.14
C GLU A 806 48.11 -5.54 0.45
N ALA A 807 48.23 -5.56 1.78
CA ALA A 807 49.24 -6.32 2.50
C ALA A 807 48.89 -7.82 2.64
N HIS A 808 47.61 -8.19 2.53
CA HIS A 808 47.15 -9.57 2.71
C HIS A 808 47.43 -10.43 1.47
N ILE A 809 48.65 -10.94 1.38
CA ILE A 809 49.11 -11.85 0.34
C ILE A 809 49.31 -13.25 0.97
N PRO A 810 48.73 -14.31 0.39
CA PRO A 810 48.84 -15.64 0.96
C PRO A 810 50.30 -16.12 0.91
N PRO A 811 50.84 -16.70 2.00
CA PRO A 811 52.25 -17.07 2.10
C PRO A 811 52.67 -18.14 1.08
N GLY A 812 51.74 -18.93 0.56
CA GLY A 812 52.00 -19.97 -0.44
C GLY A 812 51.98 -19.51 -1.91
N GLY A 813 51.70 -18.25 -2.23
CA GLY A 813 51.73 -17.69 -3.59
C GLY A 813 50.71 -18.26 -4.60
N ARG A 814 49.92 -19.27 -4.24
CA ARG A 814 48.98 -19.99 -5.13
C ARG A 814 47.74 -19.18 -5.55
N LEU A 815 47.50 -18.00 -4.96
CA LEU A 815 46.35 -17.14 -5.25
C LEU A 815 46.74 -15.80 -5.91
N GLY A 816 47.89 -15.78 -6.61
CA GLY A 816 48.34 -14.63 -7.41
C GLY A 816 48.68 -13.43 -6.54
N ARG A 817 48.23 -12.24 -6.95
CA ARG A 817 48.38 -10.98 -6.20
C ARG A 817 47.48 -10.88 -4.96
N GLY A 818 46.71 -11.92 -4.61
CA GLY A 818 45.88 -11.94 -3.41
C GLY A 818 44.72 -10.94 -3.48
N HIS A 819 44.55 -10.13 -2.44
CA HIS A 819 43.43 -9.18 -2.30
C HIS A 819 43.68 -7.78 -2.89
N LYS A 820 44.81 -7.57 -3.59
CA LYS A 820 45.13 -6.27 -4.20
C LYS A 820 44.05 -5.79 -5.16
N GLY A 821 43.66 -4.52 -5.04
CA GLY A 821 42.63 -3.88 -5.86
C GLY A 821 41.18 -4.20 -5.45
N LEU A 822 40.95 -5.09 -4.48
CA LEU A 822 39.59 -5.44 -4.04
C LEU A 822 38.90 -4.29 -3.31
N TYR A 823 39.60 -3.51 -2.47
CA TYR A 823 38.98 -2.38 -1.76
C TYR A 823 38.25 -1.43 -2.72
N ASP A 824 38.96 -0.98 -3.76
CA ASP A 824 38.40 -0.06 -4.75
C ASP A 824 37.33 -0.75 -5.61
N THR A 825 37.47 -2.05 -5.92
CA THR A 825 36.44 -2.81 -6.66
C THR A 825 35.12 -2.90 -5.87
N ILE A 826 35.20 -3.19 -4.57
CA ILE A 826 34.05 -3.29 -3.66
C ILE A 826 33.45 -1.92 -3.38
N ASN A 827 34.28 -0.94 -3.01
CA ASN A 827 33.81 0.36 -2.55
C ASN A 827 33.22 1.21 -3.70
N ASN A 828 33.62 0.96 -4.95
CA ASN A 828 33.07 1.66 -6.12
C ASN A 828 31.81 1.02 -6.72
N SER A 829 31.57 -0.28 -6.52
CA SER A 829 30.39 -0.97 -7.06
C SER A 829 29.29 -1.14 -6.01
N ILE A 830 28.14 -0.50 -6.26
CA ILE A 830 26.93 -0.67 -5.44
C ILE A 830 26.34 -2.07 -5.63
N HIS A 831 26.47 -2.66 -6.82
CA HIS A 831 25.98 -4.02 -7.09
C HIS A 831 26.81 -5.07 -6.32
N PHE A 832 28.12 -4.88 -6.19
CA PHE A 832 28.94 -5.76 -5.35
C PHE A 832 28.58 -5.63 -3.87
N GLN A 833 28.42 -4.39 -3.36
CA GLN A 833 28.00 -4.13 -1.99
C GLN A 833 26.62 -4.72 -1.68
N LEU A 834 25.65 -4.52 -2.58
CA LEU A 834 24.31 -5.07 -2.42
C LEU A 834 24.32 -6.60 -2.50
N GLY A 835 25.12 -7.18 -3.40
CA GLY A 835 25.32 -8.63 -3.46
C GLY A 835 25.85 -9.20 -2.14
N LEU A 836 26.89 -8.58 -1.55
CA LEU A 836 27.42 -9.01 -0.25
C LEU A 836 26.45 -8.78 0.90
N ALA A 837 25.75 -7.65 0.93
CA ALA A 837 24.77 -7.31 1.96
C ALA A 837 23.60 -8.31 1.93
N LEU A 838 23.07 -8.62 0.75
CA LEU A 838 22.04 -9.63 0.57
C LEU A 838 22.56 -11.03 0.92
N ALA A 839 23.76 -11.43 0.51
CA ALA A 839 24.31 -12.74 0.88
C ALA A 839 24.42 -12.90 2.40
N SER A 840 24.95 -11.87 3.07
CA SER A 840 25.08 -11.86 4.54
C SER A 840 23.70 -11.86 5.21
N LEU A 841 22.77 -11.03 4.72
CA LEU A 841 21.41 -10.96 5.24
C LEU A 841 20.64 -12.27 5.05
N GLY A 842 20.75 -12.91 3.87
CA GLY A 842 20.09 -14.17 3.58
C GLY A 842 20.58 -15.31 4.47
N VAL A 843 21.88 -15.38 4.75
CA VAL A 843 22.45 -16.34 5.71
C VAL A 843 21.88 -16.10 7.10
N ILE A 844 21.89 -14.86 7.62
CA ILE A 844 21.36 -14.59 8.97
C ILE A 844 19.84 -14.75 9.02
N THR A 845 19.08 -14.48 7.95
CA THR A 845 17.63 -14.70 7.93
C THR A 845 17.32 -16.20 8.02
N SER A 846 18.09 -17.06 7.34
CA SER A 846 17.94 -18.51 7.51
C SER A 846 18.36 -18.96 8.92
N LEU A 847 19.44 -18.37 9.47
CA LEU A 847 19.87 -18.63 10.84
C LEU A 847 18.80 -18.25 11.87
N VAL A 848 18.12 -17.12 11.68
CA VAL A 848 16.97 -16.70 12.49
C VAL A 848 15.88 -17.77 12.44
N ALA A 849 15.51 -18.28 11.26
CA ALA A 849 14.53 -19.35 11.15
C ALA A 849 14.96 -20.61 11.93
N GLN A 850 16.22 -21.07 11.75
CA GLN A 850 16.75 -22.27 12.41
C GLN A 850 16.82 -22.13 13.93
N HIS A 851 17.23 -20.96 14.43
CA HIS A 851 17.38 -20.72 15.86
C HIS A 851 16.05 -20.44 16.54
N MET A 852 15.11 -19.71 15.90
CA MET A 852 13.85 -19.36 16.56
C MET A 852 12.96 -20.57 16.89
N TYR A 853 12.99 -21.64 16.08
CA TYR A 853 12.21 -22.83 16.39
C TYR A 853 12.90 -23.75 17.42
N SER A 854 14.23 -23.82 17.40
CA SER A 854 15.02 -24.72 18.26
C SER A 854 15.40 -24.09 19.60
N LEU A 855 15.55 -22.77 19.65
CA LEU A 855 15.84 -21.94 20.82
C LEU A 855 14.79 -20.81 20.91
N PRO A 856 13.54 -21.12 21.32
CA PRO A 856 12.47 -20.13 21.36
C PRO A 856 12.81 -18.95 22.29
N ALA A 857 12.86 -17.73 21.75
CA ALA A 857 13.22 -16.54 22.52
C ALA A 857 12.02 -15.85 23.20
N TYR A 858 10.79 -16.17 22.78
CA TYR A 858 9.58 -15.51 23.23
C TYR A 858 8.74 -16.44 24.11
N ALA A 859 8.20 -15.90 25.20
CA ALA A 859 7.37 -16.66 26.13
C ALA A 859 6.15 -17.25 25.41
N PHE A 860 5.91 -18.54 25.63
CA PHE A 860 4.77 -19.30 25.11
C PHE A 860 4.74 -19.55 23.59
N ILE A 861 5.78 -19.15 22.84
CA ILE A 861 5.79 -19.34 21.38
C ILE A 861 6.00 -20.79 20.95
N ALA A 862 6.66 -21.60 21.79
CA ALA A 862 6.88 -23.02 21.51
C ALA A 862 5.58 -23.84 21.57
N GLN A 863 4.58 -23.31 22.30
CA GLN A 863 3.25 -23.90 22.44
C GLN A 863 2.27 -23.39 21.36
N ASP A 864 2.60 -22.32 20.64
CA ASP A 864 1.81 -21.82 19.51
C ASP A 864 2.35 -22.39 18.19
N PHE A 865 1.90 -23.61 17.89
CA PHE A 865 2.39 -24.40 16.76
C PHE A 865 2.17 -23.73 15.39
N THR A 866 1.01 -23.11 15.18
CA THR A 866 0.69 -22.45 13.89
C THR A 866 1.58 -21.23 13.68
N THR A 867 1.79 -20.42 14.72
CA THR A 867 2.68 -19.26 14.67
C THR A 867 4.14 -19.68 14.45
N GLN A 868 4.62 -20.73 15.14
CA GLN A 868 5.98 -21.24 14.95
C GLN A 868 6.20 -21.73 13.51
N ALA A 869 5.21 -22.45 12.96
CA ALA A 869 5.24 -22.92 11.57
C ALA A 869 5.26 -21.78 10.56
N ALA A 870 4.42 -20.76 10.77
CA ALA A 870 4.36 -19.58 9.93
C ALA A 870 5.70 -18.81 9.95
N LEU A 871 6.29 -18.59 11.13
CA LEU A 871 7.54 -17.86 11.29
C LEU A 871 8.74 -18.56 10.66
N TYR A 872 8.89 -19.87 10.85
CA TYR A 872 9.96 -20.65 10.22
C TYR A 872 9.86 -20.56 8.69
N THR A 873 8.66 -20.83 8.17
CA THR A 873 8.39 -20.82 6.73
C THR A 873 8.64 -19.42 6.14
N HIS A 874 8.10 -18.39 6.76
CA HIS A 874 8.23 -17.00 6.33
C HIS A 874 9.70 -16.57 6.16
N HIS A 875 10.52 -16.78 7.20
CA HIS A 875 11.93 -16.39 7.16
C HIS A 875 12.72 -17.23 6.16
N GLN A 876 12.40 -18.51 5.96
CA GLN A 876 13.09 -19.34 4.97
C GLN A 876 12.81 -18.92 3.52
N TYR A 877 11.56 -18.55 3.18
CA TYR A 877 11.27 -18.00 1.86
C TYR A 877 11.95 -16.66 1.64
N ILE A 878 11.94 -15.76 2.64
CA ILE A 878 12.66 -14.48 2.55
C ILE A 878 14.17 -14.71 2.34
N ALA A 879 14.78 -15.64 3.10
CA ALA A 879 16.18 -15.99 2.94
C ALA A 879 16.48 -16.47 1.51
N GLY A 880 15.64 -17.32 0.92
CA GLY A 880 15.77 -17.77 -0.48
C GLY A 880 15.73 -16.63 -1.50
N PHE A 881 14.76 -15.70 -1.37
CA PHE A 881 14.67 -14.53 -2.25
C PHE A 881 15.86 -13.58 -2.09
N ILE A 882 16.30 -13.33 -0.86
CA ILE A 882 17.47 -12.50 -0.58
C ILE A 882 18.75 -13.14 -1.16
N MET A 883 18.94 -14.45 -0.98
CA MET A 883 20.10 -15.17 -1.51
C MET A 883 20.13 -15.17 -3.04
N THR A 884 19.00 -15.43 -3.71
CA THR A 884 18.93 -15.34 -5.18
C THR A 884 19.21 -13.91 -5.69
N GLY A 885 18.71 -12.89 -4.99
CA GLY A 885 19.03 -11.49 -5.25
C GLY A 885 20.52 -11.17 -5.11
N ALA A 886 21.20 -11.76 -4.12
CA ALA A 886 22.63 -11.59 -3.90
C ALA A 886 23.45 -11.98 -5.14
N PHE A 887 23.19 -13.18 -5.69
CA PHE A 887 23.87 -13.67 -6.89
C PHE A 887 23.46 -12.91 -8.16
N ALA A 888 22.20 -12.47 -8.27
CA ALA A 888 21.77 -11.62 -9.37
C ALA A 888 22.56 -10.30 -9.41
N HIS A 889 22.73 -9.64 -8.26
CA HIS A 889 23.55 -8.43 -8.15
C HIS A 889 25.04 -8.71 -8.36
N GLY A 890 25.55 -9.88 -7.97
CA GLY A 890 26.89 -10.34 -8.34
C GLY A 890 27.08 -10.47 -9.85
N ALA A 891 26.10 -11.04 -10.58
CA ALA A 891 26.14 -11.12 -12.03
C ALA A 891 26.07 -9.74 -12.70
N ILE A 892 25.23 -8.84 -12.19
CA ILE A 892 25.15 -7.44 -12.67
C ILE A 892 26.49 -6.74 -12.47
N PHE A 893 27.16 -6.94 -11.32
CA PHE A 893 28.51 -6.44 -11.06
C PHE A 893 29.50 -6.93 -12.13
N PHE A 894 29.52 -8.24 -12.43
CA PHE A 894 30.45 -8.78 -13.43
C PHE A 894 30.23 -8.21 -14.83
N ILE A 895 29.01 -7.82 -15.19
CA ILE A 895 28.70 -7.21 -16.48
C ILE A 895 29.09 -5.72 -16.49
N ARG A 896 28.60 -4.95 -15.50
CA ARG A 896 28.61 -3.48 -15.54
C ARG A 896 29.86 -2.86 -14.92
N ASP A 897 30.35 -3.42 -13.82
CA ASP A 897 31.27 -2.73 -12.91
C ASP A 897 32.65 -3.40 -12.84
N TYR A 898 32.75 -4.70 -13.17
CA TYR A 898 34.01 -5.43 -13.13
C TYR A 898 35.02 -4.94 -14.19
N ASN A 899 36.19 -4.50 -13.73
CA ASN A 899 37.32 -4.10 -14.55
C ASN A 899 38.46 -5.15 -14.48
N PRO A 900 38.72 -5.90 -15.58
CA PRO A 900 39.79 -6.89 -15.61
C PRO A 900 41.18 -6.32 -15.36
N ALA A 901 41.49 -5.11 -15.85
CA ALA A 901 42.83 -4.51 -15.70
C ALA A 901 43.13 -4.16 -14.24
N GLN A 902 42.14 -3.66 -13.51
CA GLN A 902 42.28 -3.36 -12.08
C GLN A 902 42.44 -4.64 -11.24
N ASN A 903 41.78 -5.71 -11.65
CA ASN A 903 41.71 -6.98 -10.91
C ASN A 903 42.70 -8.04 -11.41
N GLU A 904 43.62 -7.70 -12.32
CA GLU A 904 44.54 -8.64 -12.96
C GLU A 904 45.26 -9.54 -11.96
N ASP A 905 45.27 -10.86 -12.15
CA ASP A 905 45.92 -11.84 -11.25
C ASP A 905 45.56 -11.72 -9.75
N ASN A 906 44.47 -11.03 -9.39
CA ASN A 906 43.94 -11.09 -8.02
C ASN A 906 42.98 -12.27 -7.87
N VAL A 907 42.50 -12.54 -6.65
CA VAL A 907 41.61 -13.68 -6.38
C VAL A 907 40.33 -13.70 -7.24
N LEU A 908 39.79 -12.53 -7.61
CA LEU A 908 38.58 -12.42 -8.41
C LEU A 908 38.83 -12.73 -9.89
N ALA A 909 39.95 -12.24 -10.45
CA ALA A 909 40.36 -12.60 -11.81
C ALA A 909 40.70 -14.08 -11.91
N ARG A 910 41.46 -14.63 -10.95
CA ARG A 910 41.80 -16.05 -10.95
C ARG A 910 40.57 -16.93 -10.93
N MET A 911 39.54 -16.60 -10.14
CA MET A 911 38.26 -17.32 -10.13
C MET A 911 37.62 -17.40 -11.52
N LEU A 912 37.67 -16.32 -12.31
CA LEU A 912 37.16 -16.30 -13.68
C LEU A 912 38.03 -17.15 -14.63
N ASP A 913 39.34 -17.21 -14.43
CA ASP A 913 40.27 -17.99 -15.26
C ASP A 913 40.05 -19.51 -15.16
N HIS A 914 39.48 -19.99 -14.05
CA HIS A 914 39.15 -21.42 -13.84
C HIS A 914 37.65 -21.65 -13.61
N LYS A 915 36.79 -20.78 -14.13
CA LYS A 915 35.33 -20.86 -13.95
C LYS A 915 34.74 -22.20 -14.42
N GLU A 916 35.28 -22.79 -15.47
CA GLU A 916 34.81 -24.08 -16.02
C GLU A 916 35.03 -25.22 -15.03
N ALA A 917 36.09 -25.17 -14.22
CA ALA A 917 36.33 -26.14 -13.17
C ALA A 917 35.29 -26.00 -12.05
N ILE A 918 35.00 -24.77 -11.61
CA ILE A 918 33.98 -24.52 -10.57
C ILE A 918 32.61 -25.02 -11.04
N ILE A 919 32.21 -24.65 -12.26
CA ILE A 919 30.91 -25.02 -12.85
C ILE A 919 30.81 -26.55 -13.02
N SER A 920 31.86 -27.21 -13.51
CA SER A 920 31.82 -28.67 -13.72
C SER A 920 31.73 -29.46 -12.41
N HIS A 921 32.39 -29.01 -11.34
CA HIS A 921 32.30 -29.65 -10.02
C HIS A 921 30.92 -29.46 -9.39
N LEU A 922 30.34 -28.26 -9.49
CA LEU A 922 28.96 -28.03 -9.05
C LEU A 922 27.96 -28.88 -9.85
N SER A 923 28.17 -29.01 -11.16
CA SER A 923 27.36 -29.89 -12.01
C SER A 923 27.50 -31.36 -11.60
N TRP A 924 28.71 -31.83 -11.32
CA TRP A 924 28.95 -33.20 -10.84
C TRP A 924 28.25 -33.43 -9.50
N ALA A 925 28.38 -32.50 -8.55
CA ALA A 925 27.74 -32.61 -7.23
C ALA A 925 26.20 -32.66 -7.35
N SER A 926 25.61 -31.79 -8.17
CA SER A 926 24.16 -31.82 -8.44
C SER A 926 23.71 -33.14 -9.07
N LEU A 927 24.43 -33.65 -10.07
CA LEU A 927 24.09 -34.93 -10.71
C LEU A 927 24.26 -36.10 -9.74
N PHE A 928 25.36 -36.13 -9.00
CA PHE A 928 25.64 -37.15 -8.01
C PHE A 928 24.54 -37.20 -6.94
N LEU A 929 24.22 -36.07 -6.32
CA LEU A 929 23.15 -35.99 -5.32
C LEU A 929 21.79 -36.36 -5.93
N GLY A 930 21.51 -35.91 -7.15
CA GLY A 930 20.25 -36.16 -7.85
C GLY A 930 20.02 -37.65 -8.12
N PHE A 931 20.99 -38.32 -8.74
CA PHE A 931 20.88 -39.74 -9.06
C PHE A 931 20.72 -40.62 -7.82
N HIS A 932 21.52 -40.38 -6.78
CA HIS A 932 21.50 -41.24 -5.59
C HIS A 932 20.29 -40.95 -4.69
N THR A 933 19.95 -39.69 -4.45
CA THR A 933 18.82 -39.33 -3.58
C THR A 933 17.49 -39.80 -4.19
N LEU A 934 17.23 -39.47 -5.46
CA LEU A 934 16.03 -39.93 -6.15
C LEU A 934 16.03 -41.45 -6.33
N GLY A 935 17.19 -42.04 -6.66
CA GLY A 935 17.33 -43.49 -6.79
C GLY A 935 16.98 -44.25 -5.51
N LEU A 936 17.41 -43.76 -4.34
CA LEU A 936 17.06 -44.33 -3.05
C LEU A 936 15.58 -44.16 -2.72
N TYR A 937 15.00 -42.98 -2.94
CA TYR A 937 13.56 -42.76 -2.76
C TYR A 937 12.74 -43.72 -3.63
N VAL A 938 13.05 -43.83 -4.93
CA VAL A 938 12.37 -44.73 -5.86
C VAL A 938 12.56 -46.20 -5.46
N HIS A 939 13.76 -46.61 -5.06
CA HIS A 939 14.00 -47.96 -4.52
C HIS A 939 13.08 -48.24 -3.33
N ASN A 940 13.02 -47.31 -2.36
CA ASN A 940 12.22 -47.49 -1.16
C ASN A 940 10.71 -47.53 -1.46
N ASP A 941 10.22 -46.68 -2.38
CA ASP A 941 8.84 -46.75 -2.87
C ASP A 941 8.51 -48.11 -3.50
N VAL A 942 9.40 -48.65 -4.35
CA VAL A 942 9.18 -49.96 -5.00
C VAL A 942 9.18 -51.09 -3.97
N MET A 943 10.10 -51.07 -3.00
CA MET A 943 10.15 -52.10 -1.95
C MET A 943 8.91 -52.06 -1.06
N LEU A 944 8.41 -50.86 -0.73
CA LEU A 944 7.14 -50.72 -0.01
C LEU A 944 5.94 -51.19 -0.83
N ALA A 945 5.88 -50.82 -2.11
CA ALA A 945 4.79 -51.22 -3.01
C ALA A 945 4.71 -52.75 -3.19
N PHE A 946 5.84 -53.45 -3.10
CA PHE A 946 5.90 -54.92 -3.10
C PHE A 946 5.65 -55.57 -1.74
N GLY A 947 5.34 -54.79 -0.71
CA GLY A 947 5.06 -55.32 0.64
C GLY A 947 6.30 -55.85 1.36
N THR A 948 7.50 -55.42 0.95
CA THR A 948 8.78 -55.80 1.56
C THR A 948 9.52 -54.58 2.11
N PRO A 949 8.97 -53.84 3.10
CA PRO A 949 9.57 -52.63 3.65
C PRO A 949 10.95 -52.86 4.29
N GLU A 950 11.24 -54.08 4.75
CA GLU A 950 12.53 -54.47 5.31
C GLU A 950 13.68 -54.46 4.28
N LYS A 951 13.36 -54.45 2.98
CA LYS A 951 14.34 -54.37 1.88
C LYS A 951 14.65 -52.93 1.45
N GLN A 952 14.04 -51.95 2.09
CA GLN A 952 14.40 -50.54 1.89
C GLN A 952 15.87 -50.30 2.30
N ILE A 953 16.50 -49.33 1.66
CA ILE A 953 17.85 -48.90 2.03
C ILE A 953 17.69 -47.74 3.01
N LEU A 954 17.87 -48.04 4.29
CA LEU A 954 17.74 -47.09 5.39
C LEU A 954 19.13 -46.72 5.91
N ILE A 955 19.58 -45.51 5.62
CA ILE A 955 20.91 -45.01 5.99
C ILE A 955 20.77 -44.08 7.19
N GLU A 956 21.42 -44.42 8.30
CA GLU A 956 21.45 -43.57 9.49
C GLU A 956 22.34 -42.34 9.30
N PRO A 957 21.91 -41.13 9.71
CA PRO A 957 22.71 -39.91 9.64
C PRO A 957 23.73 -39.84 10.80
N ILE A 958 24.64 -40.83 10.87
CA ILE A 958 25.62 -41.02 11.96
C ILE A 958 26.42 -39.74 12.26
N PHE A 959 26.82 -38.98 11.24
CA PHE A 959 27.57 -37.73 11.44
C PHE A 959 26.74 -36.65 12.16
N ALA A 960 25.45 -36.54 11.85
CA ALA A 960 24.58 -35.58 12.52
C ALA A 960 24.19 -36.05 13.93
N GLN A 961 23.99 -37.37 14.13
CA GLN A 961 23.77 -37.95 15.46
C GLN A 961 24.99 -37.79 16.37
N TRP A 962 26.21 -37.89 15.80
CA TRP A 962 27.45 -37.57 16.48
C TRP A 962 27.51 -36.11 16.91
N ILE A 963 27.09 -35.16 16.07
CA ILE A 963 27.01 -33.73 16.44
C ILE A 963 26.02 -33.52 17.61
N GLN A 964 24.83 -34.15 17.57
CA GLN A 964 23.88 -34.07 18.69
C GLN A 964 24.50 -34.62 19.98
N SER A 965 25.26 -35.71 19.90
CA SER A 965 25.95 -36.31 21.04
C SER A 965 27.11 -35.46 21.54
N ALA A 966 27.86 -34.83 20.63
CA ALA A 966 28.88 -33.85 20.97
C ALA A 966 28.32 -32.64 21.73
N HIS A 967 27.04 -32.31 21.49
CA HIS A 967 26.28 -31.30 22.22
C HIS A 967 25.59 -31.81 23.49
N GLY A 968 25.81 -33.06 23.90
CA GLY A 968 25.32 -33.59 25.19
C GLY A 968 24.03 -34.41 25.12
N LYS A 969 23.53 -34.71 23.92
CA LYS A 969 22.40 -35.64 23.76
C LYS A 969 22.86 -37.08 23.96
N THR A 970 22.31 -37.78 24.96
CA THR A 970 22.79 -39.11 25.36
C THR A 970 22.08 -40.27 24.66
N SER A 971 20.95 -40.01 23.99
CA SER A 971 20.08 -41.04 23.39
C SER A 971 20.75 -41.92 22.34
N TYR A 972 21.85 -41.48 21.72
CA TYR A 972 22.57 -42.23 20.69
C TYR A 972 23.76 -43.05 21.19
N GLY A 973 24.20 -42.83 22.44
CA GLY A 973 25.25 -43.65 23.06
C GLY A 973 26.69 -43.47 22.53
N PHE A 974 27.02 -42.36 21.83
CA PHE A 974 28.39 -42.13 21.34
C PHE A 974 29.42 -41.80 22.43
N ASP A 975 28.99 -41.25 23.57
CA ASP A 975 29.86 -40.84 24.71
C ASP A 975 31.06 -39.96 24.29
N VAL A 976 30.77 -38.81 23.67
CA VAL A 976 31.78 -37.86 23.16
C VAL A 976 31.53 -36.43 23.63
N LEU A 977 32.60 -35.68 23.91
CA LEU A 977 32.56 -34.26 24.29
C LEU A 977 31.56 -33.98 25.43
N LEU A 978 30.45 -33.27 25.17
CA LEU A 978 29.48 -32.89 26.22
C LEU A 978 28.54 -34.03 26.63
N SER A 979 28.44 -35.13 25.88
CA SER A 979 27.72 -36.33 26.35
C SER A 979 28.57 -37.19 27.29
N SER A 980 29.89 -36.96 27.33
CA SER A 980 30.80 -37.61 28.25
C SER A 980 31.02 -36.80 29.51
N THR A 981 30.55 -37.32 30.65
CA THR A 981 30.65 -36.66 31.96
C THR A 981 32.08 -36.50 32.49
N SER A 982 33.06 -37.16 31.86
CA SER A 982 34.48 -37.08 32.19
C SER A 982 35.28 -36.18 31.24
N GLY A 983 34.68 -35.67 30.17
CA GLY A 983 35.36 -34.91 29.12
C GLY A 983 35.81 -33.51 29.56
N PRO A 984 36.93 -32.96 29.02
CA PRO A 984 37.37 -31.60 29.31
C PRO A 984 36.31 -30.53 28.98
N ALA A 985 35.59 -30.71 27.87
CA ALA A 985 34.51 -29.80 27.46
C ALA A 985 33.34 -29.78 28.46
N PHE A 986 32.98 -30.95 29.01
CA PHE A 986 31.94 -31.06 30.03
C PHE A 986 32.38 -30.37 31.33
N ASN A 987 33.60 -30.63 31.79
CA ASN A 987 34.14 -30.05 33.02
C ASN A 987 34.23 -28.51 32.97
N ALA A 988 34.55 -27.94 31.81
CA ALA A 988 34.65 -26.49 31.64
C ALA A 988 33.31 -25.75 31.83
N GLY A 989 32.17 -26.38 31.53
CA GLY A 989 30.85 -25.75 31.62
C GLY A 989 29.96 -26.19 32.77
N ARG A 990 30.37 -27.23 33.52
CA ARG A 990 29.54 -27.96 34.50
C ARG A 990 28.83 -27.08 35.53
N ASN A 991 29.40 -25.95 35.92
CA ASN A 991 28.87 -25.08 36.97
C ASN A 991 28.33 -23.73 36.47
N ILE A 992 28.12 -23.58 35.15
CA ILE A 992 27.70 -22.30 34.54
C ILE A 992 26.43 -22.53 33.68
N TRP A 993 26.56 -22.75 32.37
CA TRP A 993 25.41 -22.90 31.44
C TRP A 993 25.05 -24.37 31.14
N LEU A 994 26.00 -25.28 31.38
CA LEU A 994 25.90 -26.66 30.89
C LEU A 994 24.76 -27.46 31.53
N PRO A 995 24.46 -27.34 32.84
CA PRO A 995 23.34 -28.09 33.43
C PRO A 995 21.98 -27.76 32.78
N GLY A 996 21.70 -26.48 32.58
CA GLY A 996 20.47 -26.03 31.91
C GLY A 996 20.40 -26.49 30.46
N TRP A 997 21.52 -26.40 29.73
CA TRP A 997 21.65 -26.93 28.37
C TRP A 997 21.41 -28.43 28.28
N LEU A 998 22.04 -29.23 29.14
CA LEU A 998 21.92 -30.69 29.14
C LEU A 998 20.50 -31.15 29.50
N ASN A 999 19.82 -30.42 30.38
CA ASN A 999 18.41 -30.65 30.67
C ASN A 999 17.56 -30.40 29.41
N ALA A 1000 17.74 -29.26 28.75
CA ALA A 1000 16.97 -28.91 27.55
C ALA A 1000 17.20 -29.87 26.37
N VAL A 1001 18.46 -30.23 26.06
CA VAL A 1001 18.79 -31.06 24.87
C VAL A 1001 18.39 -32.53 25.01
N ASN A 1002 18.16 -33.01 26.24
CA ASN A 1002 17.71 -34.38 26.52
C ASN A 1002 16.22 -34.47 26.84
N GLU A 1003 15.48 -33.35 26.83
CA GLU A 1003 14.03 -33.32 26.97
C GLU A 1003 13.35 -33.51 25.61
N ASN A 1004 12.51 -34.53 25.48
CA ASN A 1004 11.88 -34.91 24.21
C ASN A 1004 10.64 -34.06 23.87
N LYS A 1005 10.23 -33.15 24.77
CA LYS A 1005 9.05 -32.29 24.59
C LYS A 1005 9.34 -30.97 23.86
N ASN A 1006 10.60 -30.65 23.59
CA ASN A 1006 10.99 -29.42 22.88
C ASN A 1006 11.62 -29.73 21.51
N SER A 1007 11.97 -28.67 20.77
CA SER A 1007 12.56 -28.78 19.42
C SER A 1007 14.08 -28.61 19.37
N LEU A 1008 14.78 -28.59 20.50
CA LEU A 1008 16.23 -28.45 20.57
C LEU A 1008 16.89 -29.79 20.21
N PHE A 1009 17.55 -29.82 19.03
CA PHE A 1009 18.18 -31.04 18.50
C PHE A 1009 17.24 -32.25 18.48
N LEU A 1010 16.13 -32.14 17.75
CA LEU A 1010 15.21 -33.26 17.52
C LEU A 1010 15.93 -34.53 17.08
N THR A 1011 15.41 -35.68 17.53
CA THR A 1011 15.94 -36.98 17.10
C THR A 1011 15.83 -37.12 15.58
N ILE A 1012 16.92 -37.58 14.96
CA ILE A 1012 17.06 -37.78 13.52
C ILE A 1012 17.39 -39.24 13.17
N GLY A 1013 16.86 -39.72 12.05
CA GLY A 1013 17.03 -41.07 11.50
C GLY A 1013 17.05 -41.11 9.96
N PRO A 1014 16.71 -42.25 9.33
CA PRO A 1014 16.89 -42.45 7.89
C PRO A 1014 16.03 -41.53 6.99
N GLY A 1015 14.82 -41.20 7.43
CA GLY A 1015 13.97 -40.23 6.75
C GLY A 1015 14.59 -38.83 6.68
N ASP A 1016 15.18 -38.39 7.80
CA ASP A 1016 15.93 -37.14 7.87
C ASP A 1016 17.16 -37.17 6.96
N PHE A 1017 17.89 -38.29 6.93
CA PHE A 1017 19.06 -38.43 6.06
C PHE A 1017 18.70 -38.16 4.59
N LEU A 1018 17.67 -38.82 4.06
CA LEU A 1018 17.28 -38.69 2.65
C LEU A 1018 16.85 -37.26 2.30
N VAL A 1019 16.03 -36.63 3.15
CA VAL A 1019 15.56 -35.27 2.86
C VAL A 1019 16.66 -34.21 3.00
N HIS A 1020 17.64 -34.39 3.89
CA HIS A 1020 18.81 -33.49 3.92
C HIS A 1020 19.66 -33.61 2.65
N HIS A 1021 19.73 -34.80 2.03
CA HIS A 1021 20.40 -34.96 0.73
C HIS A 1021 19.58 -34.36 -0.43
N ALA A 1022 18.25 -34.39 -0.34
CA ALA A 1022 17.38 -33.67 -1.29
C ALA A 1022 17.53 -32.14 -1.15
N ILE A 1023 17.61 -31.63 0.09
CA ILE A 1023 17.90 -30.21 0.36
C ILE A 1023 19.29 -29.85 -0.18
N ALA A 1024 20.30 -30.70 0.04
CA ALA A 1024 21.64 -30.50 -0.50
C ALA A 1024 21.61 -30.45 -2.04
N LEU A 1025 20.88 -31.36 -2.70
CA LEU A 1025 20.67 -31.33 -4.15
C LEU A 1025 20.07 -29.99 -4.60
N GLY A 1026 19.02 -29.53 -3.94
CA GLY A 1026 18.37 -28.26 -4.24
C GLY A 1026 19.31 -27.06 -4.09
N LEU A 1027 20.05 -26.99 -2.99
CA LEU A 1027 21.02 -25.93 -2.72
C LEU A 1027 22.18 -25.92 -3.73
N HIS A 1028 22.77 -27.08 -4.04
CA HIS A 1028 23.86 -27.18 -5.01
C HIS A 1028 23.39 -26.85 -6.43
N THR A 1029 22.19 -27.28 -6.82
CA THR A 1029 21.63 -26.99 -8.15
C THR A 1029 21.24 -25.53 -8.30
N THR A 1030 20.62 -24.93 -7.28
CA THR A 1030 20.34 -23.48 -7.26
C THR A 1030 21.64 -22.68 -7.34
N THR A 1031 22.66 -23.08 -6.58
CA THR A 1031 23.99 -22.45 -6.59
C THR A 1031 24.66 -22.60 -7.96
N LEU A 1032 24.59 -23.78 -8.57
CA LEU A 1032 25.11 -24.03 -9.92
C LEU A 1032 24.51 -23.06 -10.93
N ILE A 1033 23.18 -22.91 -10.95
CA ILE A 1033 22.49 -22.03 -11.90
C ILE A 1033 22.91 -20.57 -11.69
N LEU A 1034 22.91 -20.10 -10.44
CA LEU A 1034 23.28 -18.73 -10.08
C LEU A 1034 24.76 -18.42 -10.37
N VAL A 1035 25.67 -19.29 -9.94
CA VAL A 1035 27.12 -19.15 -10.15
C VAL A 1035 27.46 -19.22 -11.63
N LYS A 1036 26.93 -20.20 -12.37
CA LYS A 1036 27.15 -20.29 -13.81
C LYS A 1036 26.59 -19.06 -14.53
N GLY A 1037 25.40 -18.58 -14.13
CA GLY A 1037 24.82 -17.33 -14.64
C GLY A 1037 25.74 -16.12 -14.46
N ALA A 1038 26.37 -15.99 -13.29
CA ALA A 1038 27.31 -14.91 -12.98
C ALA A 1038 28.66 -15.05 -13.69
N LEU A 1039 29.26 -16.24 -13.73
CA LEU A 1039 30.58 -16.48 -14.32
C LEU A 1039 30.57 -16.44 -15.86
N ASP A 1040 29.45 -16.80 -16.49
CA ASP A 1040 29.23 -16.68 -17.95
C ASP A 1040 28.54 -15.38 -18.36
N ALA A 1041 28.32 -14.45 -17.42
CA ALA A 1041 27.61 -13.20 -17.67
C ALA A 1041 28.33 -12.30 -18.69
N ARG A 1042 29.68 -12.31 -18.65
CA ARG A 1042 30.50 -11.49 -19.57
C ARG A 1042 30.66 -12.09 -20.95
N GLY A 1043 30.53 -13.41 -21.07
CA GLY A 1043 30.73 -14.15 -22.31
C GLY A 1043 30.86 -15.66 -22.07
N SER A 1044 30.39 -16.44 -23.04
CA SER A 1044 30.58 -17.89 -23.12
C SER A 1044 31.02 -18.29 -24.53
N LYS A 1045 31.35 -19.56 -24.77
CA LYS A 1045 31.71 -20.03 -26.14
C LYS A 1045 30.58 -19.80 -27.16
N LEU A 1046 29.32 -19.90 -26.73
CA LEU A 1046 28.15 -19.74 -27.60
C LEU A 1046 27.86 -18.27 -27.95
N MET A 1047 28.18 -17.35 -27.02
CA MET A 1047 28.03 -15.89 -27.19
C MET A 1047 29.16 -15.18 -26.43
N PRO A 1048 30.33 -14.96 -27.07
CA PRO A 1048 31.52 -14.42 -26.41
C PRO A 1048 31.39 -12.95 -25.99
N ASP A 1049 30.52 -12.19 -26.66
CA ASP A 1049 30.29 -10.75 -26.54
C ASP A 1049 29.10 -10.40 -25.63
N LYS A 1050 28.66 -11.34 -24.78
CA LYS A 1050 27.46 -11.20 -23.92
C LYS A 1050 27.43 -9.92 -23.08
N LYS A 1051 28.58 -9.48 -22.56
CA LYS A 1051 28.70 -8.24 -21.77
C LYS A 1051 28.16 -6.99 -22.50
N ASP A 1052 28.21 -6.97 -23.83
CA ASP A 1052 27.85 -5.80 -24.64
C ASP A 1052 26.31 -5.60 -24.73
N PHE A 1053 25.54 -6.62 -24.36
CA PHE A 1053 24.07 -6.63 -24.39
C PHE A 1053 23.44 -6.33 -23.01
N GLY A 1054 24.24 -6.28 -21.94
CA GLY A 1054 23.78 -6.04 -20.59
C GLY A 1054 23.21 -7.28 -19.88
N TYR A 1055 22.55 -7.05 -18.74
CA TYR A 1055 22.10 -8.14 -17.85
C TYR A 1055 20.87 -8.90 -18.39
N SER A 1056 19.94 -8.18 -19.00
CA SER A 1056 18.61 -8.70 -19.39
C SER A 1056 18.34 -8.43 -20.86
N PHE A 1057 18.32 -9.49 -21.67
CA PHE A 1057 17.99 -9.45 -23.09
C PHE A 1057 17.36 -10.80 -23.52
N PRO A 1058 16.55 -10.85 -24.60
CA PRO A 1058 15.72 -12.03 -24.90
C PRO A 1058 16.50 -13.30 -25.30
N CYS A 1059 17.40 -13.13 -26.27
CA CYS A 1059 18.27 -14.13 -26.91
C CYS A 1059 19.22 -13.42 -27.89
N ASP A 1060 20.12 -14.15 -28.54
CA ASP A 1060 20.93 -13.72 -29.69
C ASP A 1060 20.53 -14.45 -30.99
N GLY A 1061 19.21 -14.52 -31.21
CA GLY A 1061 18.57 -15.14 -32.37
C GLY A 1061 18.53 -16.68 -32.38
N PRO A 1062 17.83 -17.27 -33.37
CA PRO A 1062 17.71 -18.72 -33.52
C PRO A 1062 18.94 -19.40 -34.15
N GLY A 1063 19.92 -18.62 -34.62
CA GLY A 1063 21.16 -19.15 -35.22
C GLY A 1063 22.04 -19.93 -34.23
N ARG A 1064 23.10 -20.58 -34.73
CA ARG A 1064 24.09 -21.33 -33.93
C ARG A 1064 23.49 -22.42 -33.02
N GLY A 1065 22.35 -23.00 -33.43
CA GLY A 1065 21.63 -24.03 -32.66
C GLY A 1065 20.54 -23.50 -31.71
N GLY A 1066 20.38 -22.17 -31.61
CA GLY A 1066 19.39 -21.51 -30.75
C GLY A 1066 20.01 -20.94 -29.48
N THR A 1067 19.66 -19.70 -29.15
CA THR A 1067 20.22 -18.97 -27.99
C THR A 1067 19.14 -18.51 -27.01
N CYS A 1068 18.05 -19.28 -26.90
CA CYS A 1068 17.01 -19.03 -25.92
C CYS A 1068 17.58 -19.06 -24.49
N ASP A 1069 17.10 -18.14 -23.65
CA ASP A 1069 17.41 -18.10 -22.21
C ASP A 1069 18.93 -18.01 -21.90
N ILE A 1070 19.68 -17.27 -22.73
CA ILE A 1070 21.15 -17.19 -22.65
C ILE A 1070 21.67 -16.05 -21.76
N SER A 1071 20.83 -15.07 -21.40
CA SER A 1071 21.26 -13.90 -20.62
C SER A 1071 21.51 -14.26 -19.15
N ALA A 1072 22.22 -13.40 -18.41
CA ALA A 1072 22.43 -13.62 -16.98
C ALA A 1072 21.13 -13.45 -16.17
N TRP A 1073 20.20 -12.60 -16.65
CA TRP A 1073 18.86 -12.50 -16.08
C TRP A 1073 18.05 -13.79 -16.25
N ASP A 1074 18.20 -14.49 -17.37
CA ASP A 1074 17.52 -15.77 -17.59
C ASP A 1074 18.01 -16.85 -16.61
N ALA A 1075 19.29 -16.82 -16.21
CA ALA A 1075 19.80 -17.69 -15.16
C ALA A 1075 19.18 -17.36 -13.78
N PHE A 1076 18.98 -16.08 -13.46
CA PHE A 1076 18.21 -15.69 -12.26
C PHE A 1076 16.78 -16.21 -12.33
N TYR A 1077 16.09 -16.02 -13.46
CA TYR A 1077 14.74 -16.53 -13.69
C TYR A 1077 14.64 -18.05 -13.46
N LEU A 1078 15.58 -18.83 -14.00
CA LEU A 1078 15.63 -20.28 -13.78
C LEU A 1078 15.95 -20.66 -12.33
N ALA A 1079 16.84 -19.91 -11.68
CA ALA A 1079 17.23 -20.16 -10.29
C ALA A 1079 16.07 -19.95 -9.31
N VAL A 1080 15.14 -19.05 -9.58
CA VAL A 1080 13.98 -18.82 -8.69
C VAL A 1080 13.08 -20.06 -8.63
N PHE A 1081 12.89 -20.81 -9.71
CA PHE A 1081 12.15 -22.09 -9.65
C PHE A 1081 12.83 -23.10 -8.74
N TRP A 1082 14.15 -23.24 -8.86
CA TRP A 1082 14.92 -24.14 -8.00
C TRP A 1082 14.97 -23.67 -6.55
N MET A 1083 15.03 -22.37 -6.31
CA MET A 1083 14.93 -21.79 -4.97
C MET A 1083 13.58 -22.12 -4.34
N LEU A 1084 12.47 -21.84 -5.02
CA LEU A 1084 11.12 -22.14 -4.50
C LEU A 1084 10.97 -23.63 -4.19
N ASN A 1085 11.44 -24.50 -5.08
CA ASN A 1085 11.41 -25.94 -4.87
C ASN A 1085 12.31 -26.39 -3.68
N THR A 1086 13.51 -25.84 -3.56
CA THR A 1086 14.45 -26.17 -2.47
C THR A 1086 13.88 -25.73 -1.13
N ILE A 1087 13.38 -24.49 -1.03
CA ILE A 1087 12.74 -23.99 0.19
C ILE A 1087 11.45 -24.78 0.47
N GLY A 1088 10.68 -25.15 -0.56
CA GLY A 1088 9.53 -26.05 -0.43
C GLY A 1088 9.90 -27.39 0.22
N TRP A 1089 10.99 -28.03 -0.22
CA TRP A 1089 11.49 -29.26 0.42
C TRP A 1089 11.90 -29.04 1.88
N VAL A 1090 12.61 -27.94 2.17
CA VAL A 1090 13.00 -27.56 3.54
C VAL A 1090 11.78 -27.38 4.45
N THR A 1091 10.76 -26.65 3.99
CA THR A 1091 9.59 -26.33 4.79
C THR A 1091 8.63 -27.52 4.90
N PHE A 1092 8.51 -28.35 3.85
CA PHE A 1092 7.74 -29.60 3.90
C PHE A 1092 8.31 -30.55 4.94
N TYR A 1093 9.63 -30.72 4.94
CA TYR A 1093 10.33 -31.51 5.94
C TYR A 1093 10.09 -30.97 7.35
N TRP A 1094 10.38 -29.69 7.56
CA TRP A 1094 10.23 -29.08 8.87
C TRP A 1094 8.81 -29.22 9.40
N HIS A 1095 7.81 -28.93 8.57
CA HIS A 1095 6.41 -28.96 8.95
C HIS A 1095 5.91 -30.37 9.25
N TRP A 1096 6.24 -31.36 8.43
CA TRP A 1096 5.81 -32.74 8.68
C TRP A 1096 6.46 -33.32 9.95
N LYS A 1097 7.75 -33.05 10.14
CA LYS A 1097 8.47 -33.47 11.34
C LYS A 1097 7.87 -32.86 12.62
N HIS A 1098 7.49 -31.58 12.58
CA HIS A 1098 6.86 -30.93 13.74
C HIS A 1098 5.41 -31.35 13.95
N ILE A 1099 4.61 -31.53 12.91
CA ILE A 1099 3.23 -32.04 13.05
C ILE A 1099 3.22 -33.39 13.77
N THR A 1100 4.07 -34.32 13.35
CA THR A 1100 4.12 -35.67 13.96
C THR A 1100 4.63 -35.63 15.40
N LEU A 1101 5.56 -34.72 15.72
CA LEU A 1101 6.00 -34.44 17.08
C LEU A 1101 4.85 -33.90 17.95
N TRP A 1102 4.14 -32.87 17.48
CA TRP A 1102 3.04 -32.25 18.22
C TRP A 1102 1.83 -33.17 18.39
N GLN A 1103 1.63 -34.12 17.48
CA GLN A 1103 0.63 -35.19 17.63
C GLN A 1103 1.07 -36.31 18.58
N GLY A 1104 2.33 -36.34 19.01
CA GLY A 1104 2.90 -37.44 19.80
C GLY A 1104 3.09 -38.74 18.99
N ASN A 1105 3.12 -38.68 17.66
CA ASN A 1105 3.22 -39.83 16.75
C ASN A 1105 4.43 -39.70 15.81
N VAL A 1106 5.62 -39.59 16.38
CA VAL A 1106 6.88 -39.40 15.63
C VAL A 1106 7.21 -40.60 14.74
N SER A 1107 6.72 -41.81 15.07
CA SER A 1107 6.94 -43.01 14.24
C SER A 1107 6.37 -42.86 12.83
N GLN A 1108 5.25 -42.14 12.66
CA GLN A 1108 4.70 -41.87 11.33
C GLN A 1108 5.73 -41.19 10.42
N PHE A 1109 6.44 -40.17 10.90
CA PHE A 1109 7.48 -39.53 10.11
C PHE A 1109 8.67 -40.47 9.90
N ASN A 1110 9.16 -41.11 10.96
CA ASN A 1110 10.35 -41.97 10.90
C ASN A 1110 10.20 -43.14 9.92
N GLU A 1111 9.00 -43.72 9.83
CA GLU A 1111 8.70 -44.84 8.94
C GLU A 1111 8.32 -44.36 7.54
N SER A 1112 7.37 -43.41 7.42
CA SER A 1112 6.80 -43.03 6.12
C SER A 1112 7.66 -42.06 5.31
N SER A 1113 8.57 -41.29 5.91
CA SER A 1113 9.34 -40.26 5.19
C SER A 1113 10.48 -40.82 4.33
N THR A 1114 10.74 -42.12 4.40
CA THR A 1114 11.82 -42.82 3.68
C THR A 1114 11.49 -43.13 2.21
N TYR A 1115 10.22 -42.94 1.80
CA TYR A 1115 9.71 -43.17 0.45
C TYR A 1115 8.71 -42.05 0.07
N LEU A 1116 8.58 -41.70 -1.22
CA LEU A 1116 7.82 -40.53 -1.67
C LEU A 1116 6.30 -40.69 -1.54
N MET A 1117 5.77 -41.92 -1.62
CA MET A 1117 4.35 -42.18 -1.37
C MET A 1117 3.93 -41.75 0.05
N GLY A 1118 4.84 -41.80 1.03
CA GLY A 1118 4.56 -41.35 2.39
C GLY A 1118 4.38 -39.84 2.45
N TRP A 1119 5.26 -39.08 1.79
CA TRP A 1119 5.14 -37.63 1.64
C TRP A 1119 3.83 -37.22 0.94
N LEU A 1120 3.41 -37.99 -0.07
CA LEU A 1120 2.15 -37.73 -0.77
C LEU A 1120 0.92 -38.05 0.10
N ARG A 1121 0.87 -39.25 0.68
CA ARG A 1121 -0.31 -39.77 1.40
C ARG A 1121 -0.42 -39.22 2.81
N ASP A 1122 0.64 -39.35 3.60
CA ASP A 1122 0.62 -39.13 5.05
C ASP A 1122 0.93 -37.66 5.40
N TYR A 1123 1.54 -36.91 4.49
CA TYR A 1123 1.74 -35.48 4.64
C TYR A 1123 0.76 -34.64 3.82
N LEU A 1124 0.84 -34.65 2.49
CA LEU A 1124 0.03 -33.74 1.67
C LEU A 1124 -1.46 -34.09 1.73
N TRP A 1125 -1.82 -35.33 1.43
CA TRP A 1125 -3.22 -35.76 1.38
C TRP A 1125 -3.87 -35.73 2.77
N LEU A 1126 -3.28 -36.42 3.75
CA LEU A 1126 -3.84 -36.53 5.10
C LEU A 1126 -4.06 -35.15 5.75
N ASN A 1127 -3.07 -34.25 5.65
CA ASN A 1127 -3.15 -32.95 6.31
C ASN A 1127 -3.98 -31.92 5.53
N SER A 1128 -4.28 -32.17 4.26
CA SER A 1128 -5.19 -31.31 3.48
C SER A 1128 -6.67 -31.47 3.86
N SER A 1129 -7.03 -32.54 4.59
CA SER A 1129 -8.43 -32.88 4.88
C SER A 1129 -9.23 -31.74 5.54
N GLN A 1130 -8.68 -31.09 6.57
CA GLN A 1130 -9.36 -29.98 7.25
C GLN A 1130 -9.41 -28.71 6.39
N LEU A 1131 -8.32 -28.45 5.64
CA LEU A 1131 -8.24 -27.32 4.71
C LEU A 1131 -9.34 -27.39 3.65
N ILE A 1132 -9.45 -28.51 2.93
CA ILE A 1132 -10.42 -28.64 1.82
C ILE A 1132 -11.87 -28.70 2.31
N ASN A 1133 -12.09 -28.99 3.60
CA ASN A 1133 -13.38 -28.93 4.27
C ASN A 1133 -13.64 -27.60 4.98
N GLY A 1134 -12.81 -26.57 4.75
CA GLY A 1134 -13.07 -25.22 5.28
C GLY A 1134 -14.41 -24.65 4.81
N TYR A 1135 -14.87 -25.05 3.63
CA TYR A 1135 -16.25 -24.95 3.19
C TYR A 1135 -16.63 -26.19 2.37
N ASN A 1136 -17.86 -26.67 2.50
CA ASN A 1136 -18.39 -27.83 1.77
C ASN A 1136 -19.90 -27.66 1.56
N PRO A 1137 -20.60 -28.60 0.87
CA PRO A 1137 -22.04 -28.45 0.62
C PRO A 1137 -22.93 -28.37 1.88
N PHE A 1138 -22.42 -28.74 3.05
CA PHE A 1138 -23.16 -28.74 4.31
C PHE A 1138 -22.95 -27.46 5.14
N GLY A 1139 -21.94 -26.65 4.83
CA GLY A 1139 -21.63 -25.43 5.56
C GLY A 1139 -20.18 -24.99 5.41
N MET A 1140 -19.76 -24.05 6.26
CA MET A 1140 -18.40 -23.52 6.26
C MET A 1140 -17.92 -23.23 7.68
N ASN A 1141 -16.61 -23.10 7.84
CA ASN A 1141 -15.97 -22.74 9.09
C ASN A 1141 -14.87 -21.69 8.85
N SER A 1142 -14.11 -21.35 9.88
CA SER A 1142 -13.00 -20.37 9.85
C SER A 1142 -11.90 -20.69 8.85
N LEU A 1143 -11.76 -21.95 8.47
CA LEU A 1143 -10.75 -22.37 7.52
C LEU A 1143 -11.18 -22.07 6.08
N SER A 1144 -12.42 -21.62 5.86
CA SER A 1144 -12.94 -21.27 4.52
C SER A 1144 -12.09 -20.25 3.77
N VAL A 1145 -11.54 -19.24 4.45
CA VAL A 1145 -10.64 -18.25 3.82
C VAL A 1145 -9.35 -18.91 3.32
N TRP A 1146 -8.81 -19.86 4.08
CA TRP A 1146 -7.63 -20.62 3.69
C TRP A 1146 -7.94 -21.62 2.59
N ALA A 1147 -9.09 -22.29 2.63
CA ALA A 1147 -9.55 -23.16 1.56
C ALA A 1147 -9.70 -22.41 0.23
N TRP A 1148 -10.28 -21.21 0.28
CA TRP A 1148 -10.42 -20.35 -0.90
C TRP A 1148 -9.06 -19.84 -1.39
N MET A 1149 -8.19 -19.40 -0.47
CA MET A 1149 -6.83 -18.96 -0.80
C MET A 1149 -5.98 -20.10 -1.39
N PHE A 1150 -6.19 -21.34 -0.95
CA PHE A 1150 -5.52 -22.53 -1.50
C PHE A 1150 -5.88 -22.74 -2.97
N LEU A 1151 -7.17 -22.68 -3.34
CA LEU A 1151 -7.60 -22.77 -4.73
C LEU A 1151 -7.16 -21.55 -5.55
N PHE A 1152 -7.22 -20.36 -4.97
CA PHE A 1152 -6.73 -19.14 -5.60
C PHE A 1152 -5.22 -19.23 -5.91
N GLY A 1153 -4.42 -19.76 -4.97
CA GLY A 1153 -3.00 -20.04 -5.18
C GLY A 1153 -2.76 -20.96 -6.38
N HIS A 1154 -3.52 -22.05 -6.50
CA HIS A 1154 -3.46 -22.94 -7.66
C HIS A 1154 -3.84 -22.24 -8.97
N LEU A 1155 -4.89 -21.40 -8.96
CA LEU A 1155 -5.29 -20.62 -10.13
C LEU A 1155 -4.18 -19.66 -10.58
N VAL A 1156 -3.60 -18.90 -9.64
CA VAL A 1156 -2.53 -17.95 -9.94
C VAL A 1156 -1.27 -18.69 -10.43
N TRP A 1157 -0.92 -19.80 -9.79
CA TRP A 1157 0.21 -20.64 -10.19
C TRP A 1157 0.04 -21.16 -11.62
N ALA A 1158 -1.12 -21.76 -11.93
CA ALA A 1158 -1.43 -22.27 -13.27
C ALA A 1158 -1.54 -21.15 -14.33
N THR A 1159 -1.99 -19.95 -13.94
CA THR A 1159 -1.97 -18.77 -14.82
C THR A 1159 -0.54 -18.39 -15.20
N GLY A 1160 0.43 -18.60 -14.30
CA GLY A 1160 1.85 -18.47 -14.61
C GLY A 1160 2.29 -19.35 -15.80
N PHE A 1161 1.80 -20.58 -15.88
CA PHE A 1161 2.15 -21.52 -16.95
C PHE A 1161 1.74 -21.02 -18.34
N MET A 1162 0.65 -20.25 -18.45
CA MET A 1162 0.26 -19.62 -19.70
C MET A 1162 1.41 -18.78 -20.28
N PHE A 1163 2.04 -17.94 -19.45
CA PHE A 1163 3.14 -17.07 -19.86
C PHE A 1163 4.48 -17.78 -20.03
N LEU A 1164 4.70 -18.88 -19.29
CA LEU A 1164 5.96 -19.64 -19.30
C LEU A 1164 6.04 -20.63 -20.46
N ILE A 1165 4.91 -21.21 -20.86
CA ILE A 1165 4.82 -22.22 -21.93
C ILE A 1165 4.54 -21.56 -23.28
N SER A 1166 3.50 -20.73 -23.38
CA SER A 1166 3.12 -20.11 -24.65
C SER A 1166 3.88 -18.79 -24.87
N TRP A 1167 4.61 -18.70 -25.98
CA TRP A 1167 5.55 -17.60 -26.20
C TRP A 1167 4.97 -16.49 -27.07
N ARG A 1168 5.65 -15.33 -27.05
CA ARG A 1168 5.18 -14.05 -27.60
C ARG A 1168 4.54 -14.12 -29.00
N GLY A 1169 5.12 -14.90 -29.92
CA GLY A 1169 4.70 -14.92 -31.32
C GLY A 1169 3.21 -15.25 -31.49
N TYR A 1170 2.74 -16.30 -30.79
CA TYR A 1170 1.35 -16.72 -30.80
C TYR A 1170 0.39 -15.60 -30.36
N TRP A 1171 0.70 -14.95 -29.24
CA TRP A 1171 -0.12 -13.86 -28.70
C TRP A 1171 -0.11 -12.61 -29.57
N GLN A 1172 1.00 -12.33 -30.25
CA GLN A 1172 1.09 -11.19 -31.15
C GLN A 1172 0.17 -11.37 -32.37
N GLU A 1173 0.16 -12.54 -32.99
CA GLU A 1173 -0.75 -12.85 -34.10
C GLU A 1173 -2.23 -12.78 -33.66
N LEU A 1174 -2.55 -13.29 -32.47
CA LEU A 1174 -3.91 -13.19 -31.92
C LEU A 1174 -4.32 -11.72 -31.70
N ILE A 1175 -3.46 -10.91 -31.09
CA ILE A 1175 -3.75 -9.48 -30.85
C ILE A 1175 -3.95 -8.72 -32.17
N GLU A 1176 -3.22 -9.07 -33.23
CA GLU A 1176 -3.41 -8.46 -34.55
C GLU A 1176 -4.81 -8.73 -35.12
N THR A 1177 -5.36 -9.92 -34.91
CA THR A 1177 -6.75 -10.23 -35.32
C THR A 1177 -7.78 -9.45 -34.50
N LEU A 1178 -7.55 -9.26 -33.19
CA LEU A 1178 -8.40 -8.45 -32.32
C LEU A 1178 -8.36 -6.96 -32.70
N ALA A 1179 -7.17 -6.44 -33.01
CA ALA A 1179 -7.01 -5.06 -33.49
C ALA A 1179 -7.75 -4.85 -34.82
N TRP A 1180 -7.63 -5.80 -35.76
CA TRP A 1180 -8.39 -5.79 -37.01
C TRP A 1180 -9.91 -5.80 -36.74
N ALA A 1181 -10.39 -6.65 -35.84
CA ALA A 1181 -11.80 -6.72 -35.50
C ALA A 1181 -12.31 -5.39 -34.92
N HIS A 1182 -11.60 -4.81 -33.96
CA HIS A 1182 -11.94 -3.54 -33.33
C HIS A 1182 -12.08 -2.39 -34.33
N GLU A 1183 -11.16 -2.29 -35.31
CA GLU A 1183 -11.22 -1.26 -36.36
C GLU A 1183 -12.35 -1.49 -37.37
N ARG A 1184 -12.80 -2.73 -37.53
CA ARG A 1184 -13.83 -3.14 -38.50
C ARG A 1184 -15.23 -3.24 -37.90
N THR A 1185 -15.36 -3.31 -36.57
CA THR A 1185 -16.65 -3.31 -35.88
C THR A 1185 -17.24 -1.90 -35.85
N PRO A 1186 -18.40 -1.65 -36.49
CA PRO A 1186 -19.08 -0.36 -36.42
C PRO A 1186 -19.41 0.03 -34.98
N LEU A 1187 -19.42 1.33 -34.67
CA LEU A 1187 -19.54 1.92 -33.32
C LEU A 1187 -18.30 1.74 -32.43
N ALA A 1188 -17.68 0.56 -32.41
CA ALA A 1188 -16.43 0.34 -31.67
C ALA A 1188 -15.23 1.08 -32.29
N ASN A 1189 -15.18 1.18 -33.62
CA ASN A 1189 -14.12 1.86 -34.37
C ASN A 1189 -14.05 3.39 -34.16
N LEU A 1190 -15.08 3.99 -33.53
CA LEU A 1190 -15.09 5.38 -33.09
C LEU A 1190 -14.19 5.58 -31.86
N ILE A 1191 -14.04 4.55 -31.03
CA ILE A 1191 -13.15 4.53 -29.87
C ILE A 1191 -11.80 4.01 -30.34
N ARG A 1192 -10.75 4.84 -30.31
CA ARG A 1192 -9.40 4.44 -30.70
C ARG A 1192 -8.50 4.32 -29.49
N TRP A 1193 -7.66 3.29 -29.48
CA TRP A 1193 -6.59 3.19 -28.49
C TRP A 1193 -5.62 4.36 -28.67
N ARG A 1194 -5.13 4.90 -27.54
CA ARG A 1194 -4.03 5.87 -27.54
C ARG A 1194 -2.71 5.19 -27.94
N ASP A 1195 -2.52 3.95 -27.49
CA ASP A 1195 -1.32 3.15 -27.71
C ASP A 1195 -1.67 1.84 -28.41
N LYS A 1196 -0.86 1.44 -29.40
CA LYS A 1196 -1.10 0.21 -30.14
C LYS A 1196 -1.00 -1.02 -29.23
N PRO A 1197 -2.00 -1.92 -29.24
CA PRO A 1197 -1.92 -3.15 -28.46
C PRO A 1197 -0.84 -4.07 -29.04
N VAL A 1198 0.04 -4.56 -28.17
CA VAL A 1198 1.12 -5.50 -28.52
C VAL A 1198 1.25 -6.54 -27.42
N ALA A 1199 1.70 -7.75 -27.77
CA ALA A 1199 2.01 -8.78 -26.78
C ALA A 1199 3.19 -8.36 -25.89
N LEU A 1200 3.23 -8.91 -24.66
CA LEU A 1200 4.38 -8.76 -23.76
C LEU A 1200 5.67 -9.17 -24.47
N SER A 1201 6.79 -8.51 -24.15
CA SER A 1201 8.09 -8.99 -24.63
C SER A 1201 8.47 -10.32 -24.01
N ILE A 1202 9.46 -11.00 -24.61
CA ILE A 1202 9.96 -12.30 -24.13
C ILE A 1202 10.39 -12.22 -22.67
N VAL A 1203 11.25 -11.25 -22.31
CA VAL A 1203 11.72 -11.07 -20.93
C VAL A 1203 10.56 -10.69 -19.99
N GLN A 1204 9.65 -9.82 -20.42
CA GLN A 1204 8.47 -9.46 -19.61
C GLN A 1204 7.55 -10.66 -19.37
N ALA A 1205 7.31 -11.51 -20.37
CA ALA A 1205 6.50 -12.71 -20.22
C ALA A 1205 7.14 -13.69 -19.24
N ARG A 1206 8.47 -13.88 -19.30
CA ARG A 1206 9.22 -14.68 -18.30
C ARG A 1206 9.06 -14.10 -16.89
N LEU A 1207 9.20 -12.78 -16.71
CA LEU A 1207 9.07 -12.12 -15.42
C LEU A 1207 7.64 -12.22 -14.86
N VAL A 1208 6.63 -11.91 -15.69
CA VAL A 1208 5.21 -11.97 -15.30
C VAL A 1208 4.80 -13.41 -15.01
N GLY A 1209 5.24 -14.37 -15.83
CA GLY A 1209 5.03 -15.79 -15.60
C GLY A 1209 5.67 -16.26 -14.29
N LEU A 1210 6.92 -15.88 -14.03
CA LEU A 1210 7.62 -16.20 -12.78
C LEU A 1210 6.96 -15.55 -11.56
N ALA A 1211 6.45 -14.32 -11.69
CA ALA A 1211 5.72 -13.64 -10.62
C ALA A 1211 4.43 -14.40 -10.27
N HIS A 1212 3.62 -14.79 -11.26
CA HIS A 1212 2.42 -15.61 -11.03
C HIS A 1212 2.77 -16.98 -10.45
N PHE A 1213 3.81 -17.64 -10.98
CA PHE A 1213 4.29 -18.91 -10.44
C PHE A 1213 4.69 -18.76 -8.96
N SER A 1214 5.47 -17.74 -8.62
CA SER A 1214 5.96 -17.51 -7.25
C SER A 1214 4.84 -17.16 -6.28
N VAL A 1215 3.94 -16.23 -6.65
CA VAL A 1215 2.80 -15.82 -5.81
C VAL A 1215 1.84 -17.00 -5.59
N GLY A 1216 1.50 -17.72 -6.67
CA GLY A 1216 0.66 -18.90 -6.58
C GLY A 1216 1.27 -20.00 -5.70
N TYR A 1217 2.59 -20.25 -5.83
CA TYR A 1217 3.31 -21.21 -5.00
C TYR A 1217 3.25 -20.86 -3.51
N ILE A 1218 3.51 -19.59 -3.17
CA ILE A 1218 3.51 -19.10 -1.78
C ILE A 1218 2.09 -19.16 -1.19
N PHE A 1219 1.06 -18.69 -1.91
CA PHE A 1219 -0.32 -18.72 -1.41
C PHE A 1219 -0.87 -20.14 -1.24
N THR A 1220 -0.56 -21.05 -2.16
CA THR A 1220 -0.91 -22.45 -2.02
C THR A 1220 -0.31 -23.05 -0.75
N TYR A 1221 0.99 -22.85 -0.52
CA TYR A 1221 1.63 -23.44 0.66
C TYR A 1221 1.25 -22.75 1.96
N ALA A 1222 1.14 -21.41 1.99
CA ALA A 1222 0.75 -20.67 3.19
C ALA A 1222 -0.65 -21.07 3.68
N ALA A 1223 -1.62 -21.19 2.76
CA ALA A 1223 -2.96 -21.65 3.10
C ALA A 1223 -2.96 -23.08 3.65
N PHE A 1224 -2.21 -23.99 3.02
CA PHE A 1224 -2.06 -25.36 3.50
C PHE A 1224 -1.40 -25.42 4.88
N LEU A 1225 -0.27 -24.75 5.08
CA LEU A 1225 0.48 -24.71 6.32
C LEU A 1225 -0.39 -24.24 7.49
N ILE A 1226 -1.05 -23.08 7.33
CA ILE A 1226 -1.86 -22.48 8.39
C ILE A 1226 -3.06 -23.37 8.70
N ALA A 1227 -3.86 -23.74 7.70
CA ALA A 1227 -5.11 -24.47 7.95
C ALA A 1227 -4.89 -25.92 8.41
N SER A 1228 -3.83 -26.59 7.95
CA SER A 1228 -3.54 -27.95 8.40
C SER A 1228 -3.00 -28.02 9.83
N THR A 1229 -2.34 -26.95 10.29
CA THR A 1229 -1.87 -26.83 11.68
C THR A 1229 -3.01 -26.36 12.59
N SER A 1230 -3.64 -25.23 12.26
CA SER A 1230 -4.73 -24.67 13.08
C SER A 1230 -5.99 -25.55 13.06
N GLY A 1231 -6.25 -26.30 11.98
CA GLY A 1231 -7.37 -27.25 11.96
C GLY A 1231 -7.20 -28.44 12.91
N LYS A 1232 -5.97 -28.71 13.39
CA LYS A 1232 -5.68 -29.79 14.35
C LYS A 1232 -5.45 -29.29 15.77
N PHE A 1233 -4.79 -28.13 15.90
CA PHE A 1233 -4.29 -27.62 17.18
C PHE A 1233 -4.85 -26.25 17.56
N GLY A 1234 -5.59 -25.61 16.65
CA GLY A 1234 -6.07 -24.22 16.72
C GLY A 1234 -7.39 -24.05 17.43
#